data_AF-A0AAQ3WXC1-F1
#
_entry.id   AF-A0AAQ3WXC1-F1
#
_cell.length_a   1.000
_cell.length_b   1.000
_cell.length_c   1.000
_cell.angle_alpha   90.00
_cell.angle_beta   90.00
_cell.angle_gamma   90.00
#
_symmetry.space_group_name_H-M   'P 1'
#
loop_
_entity.id
_entity.type
_entity.pdbx_description
1 polymer ?
#
loop_
_entity_poly.entity_id
_entity_poly.type
_entity_poly.pdbx_seq_one_letter_code
_entity_poly.pdbx_strand_id
1 'polypeptide(L)'
;MAAKWAQKTVVVPAHRRGCHLITPKILREIEGDLAGFKCGLAHFFLQHTSASLTINENYDSDVQADTETFLNRIVPEGHDAPWKHTMEGPDDMPAHIKSSMFGCALTIPITDGRLNMGTWQGIWLCEHRDHASPRKIGASPDQMGARYPHMFLILLLLHGANAASNAPAGPKWQTLSGRPPQVIARGGFSGLFPDSSQFAYQFALSTSLPDVVLFCDLQFSSDGMGFCKTGLLLDNSTTVSETFPKMQKTYKVHGEDVLGWFSLEFTADQLAQNVTLIQNIFSRPSTFDGALGMYMLDDVVELHPPQIWLNVQYNSFFLENKLSSEDYILALPKEFSFTYISSTEIEFLKSLGGKLKKGKTKFIFRFLNENVIEPSTKKTYGELLKDLKSIKEFAAGILVPKTYIWPLNKDLYLSPPTSLVKDAHALGLEVYAAGFANDIPLSYNYSYDPSAEYLQFIDNQEFSVDGVLTDFPPTASGAVACLAHSKGNPLPPPGKDIRPLIITHNGASGMFAGSTDLAYEQAIKDAADIIDCSVRMSKDGVAFCMHSADLSITTTAATAFVSKASTVQEIQNKSGIYSFDLSWSEIQTLKPEILSPFAQAGLKRNPAVKNAGRFMTLPQFLDMAKASNVSGILVDIEDAPYLAKRGLGVVEAVSSALTKAGYDKETKQQVYIQSEDSSVLSAFKKFSGFKRVLNLEVEISGASKPSVDDVKKYADAVRIHRGSVAQINGYFMTHFTSTVSSFQAANLSVFVGVLKNEFMNLGFDFFADPTVEIVTYSSAVLADGLVTDYPATAASYFRSPCSDMSLNLSYSILPAQPGALVNLAAPGALAPAAGPAPLLEPTDVVDPPLPPVKAVITADAPAPTGAADNTTSAAGSNAGRNGILGAAAAVALLSLGFLH
;
A
#
# COMPACT_ATOMS: atom_id res chain seq x y z
N MET A 1 19.39 -7.27 28.51
CA MET A 1 19.66 -6.35 29.65
C MET A 1 18.42 -5.49 29.88
N ALA A 2 18.03 -5.26 31.13
CA ALA A 2 16.91 -4.36 31.44
C ALA A 2 17.23 -2.94 30.96
N ALA A 3 16.21 -2.20 30.48
CA ALA A 3 16.36 -0.78 30.15
C ALA A 3 16.83 -0.04 31.41
N LYS A 4 17.96 0.65 31.30
CA LYS A 4 18.49 1.50 32.37
C LYS A 4 18.36 2.93 31.91
N TRP A 5 17.63 3.74 32.65
CA TRP A 5 17.48 5.16 32.38
C TRP A 5 17.88 5.93 33.63
N ALA A 6 18.50 7.09 33.44
CA ALA A 6 18.70 8.07 34.49
C ALA A 6 18.32 9.45 33.94
N GLN A 7 17.86 10.33 34.83
CA GLN A 7 17.54 11.71 34.48
C GLN A 7 18.05 12.61 35.60
N LYS A 8 18.79 13.65 35.22
CA LYS A 8 19.36 14.64 36.13
C LYS A 8 19.20 16.03 35.55
N THR A 9 18.81 16.98 36.40
CA THR A 9 18.81 18.40 36.02
C THR A 9 20.16 19.00 36.38
N VAL A 10 20.89 19.50 35.38
CA VAL A 10 22.13 20.25 35.56
C VAL A 10 21.83 21.74 35.56
N VAL A 11 22.31 22.44 36.60
CA VAL A 11 22.23 23.90 36.65
C VAL A 11 23.57 24.48 36.20
N VAL A 12 23.54 25.21 35.09
CA VAL A 12 24.66 26.00 34.58
C VAL A 12 24.54 27.41 35.18
N PRO A 13 25.64 27.98 35.73
CA PRO A 13 25.60 29.34 36.28
C PRO A 13 25.15 30.37 35.25
N ALA A 14 24.75 31.55 35.71
CA ALA A 14 24.47 32.66 34.80
C ALA A 14 25.72 33.00 33.99
N HIS A 15 25.59 33.05 32.68
CA HIS A 15 26.62 33.52 31.76
C HIS A 15 26.20 34.89 31.20
N ARG A 16 27.19 35.73 30.86
CA ARG A 16 26.95 36.89 29.98
C ARG A 16 26.63 36.40 28.56
N ARG A 17 26.10 37.27 27.71
CA ARG A 17 25.91 36.94 26.29
C ARG A 17 27.17 36.36 25.65
N GLY A 18 26.97 35.35 24.80
CA GLY A 18 27.98 34.69 23.99
C GLY A 18 27.84 33.18 23.97
N CYS A 19 28.70 32.52 23.20
CA CYS A 19 28.85 31.08 23.20
C CYS A 19 29.82 30.66 24.33
N HIS A 20 29.41 29.71 25.17
CA HIS A 20 30.21 29.23 26.31
C HIS A 20 30.35 27.72 26.24
N LEU A 21 31.58 27.21 26.29
CA LEU A 21 31.82 25.79 26.46
C LEU A 21 31.36 25.32 27.86
N ILE A 22 30.38 24.43 27.90
CA ILE A 22 29.83 23.87 29.14
C ILE A 22 30.13 22.38 29.34
N THR A 23 30.79 21.71 28.38
CA THR A 23 31.16 20.28 28.46
C THR A 23 31.75 19.88 29.82
N PRO A 24 32.74 20.60 30.40
CA PRO A 24 33.34 20.18 31.67
C PRO A 24 32.36 20.21 32.84
N LYS A 25 31.40 21.15 32.84
CA LYS A 25 30.36 21.24 33.87
C LYS A 25 29.32 20.14 33.69
N ILE A 26 28.88 19.88 32.46
CA ILE A 26 27.96 18.78 32.16
C ILE A 26 28.56 17.44 32.60
N LEU A 27 29.78 17.12 32.14
CA LEU A 27 30.43 15.85 32.45
C LEU A 27 30.61 15.65 33.96
N ARG A 28 31.08 16.67 34.69
CA ARG A 28 31.25 16.59 36.16
C ARG A 28 29.95 16.24 36.88
N GLU A 29 28.82 16.71 36.39
CA GLU A 29 27.52 16.48 37.03
C GLU A 29 26.93 15.12 36.68
N ILE A 30 27.19 14.58 35.48
CA ILE A 30 26.54 13.34 35.01
C ILE A 30 27.47 12.12 34.97
N GLU A 31 28.77 12.27 35.24
CA GLU A 31 29.77 11.19 35.14
C GLU A 31 29.38 9.95 35.97
N GLY A 32 28.87 10.15 37.18
CA GLY A 32 28.40 9.06 38.04
C GLY A 32 27.20 8.31 37.46
N ASP A 33 26.31 9.01 36.75
CA ASP A 33 25.17 8.40 36.06
C ASP A 33 25.69 7.61 34.84
N LEU A 34 26.57 8.21 34.03
CA LEU A 34 27.13 7.61 32.82
C LEU A 34 27.93 6.33 33.09
N ALA A 35 28.64 6.23 34.22
CA ALA A 35 29.59 5.14 34.50
C ALA A 35 29.03 3.72 34.33
N GLY A 36 27.70 3.54 34.47
CA GLY A 36 27.07 2.23 34.29
C GLY A 36 26.33 2.04 32.96
N PHE A 37 26.60 2.84 31.94
CA PHE A 37 26.03 2.72 30.58
C PHE A 37 27.09 2.17 29.62
N LYS A 38 26.89 0.96 29.08
CA LYS A 38 27.80 0.34 28.09
C LYS A 38 27.66 0.95 26.69
N CYS A 39 26.42 1.18 26.27
CA CYS A 39 26.02 1.79 25.01
C CYS A 39 24.66 2.48 25.25
N GLY A 40 24.43 3.67 24.70
CA GLY A 40 23.19 4.42 24.94
C GLY A 40 23.16 5.76 24.23
N LEU A 41 22.14 6.57 24.53
CA LEU A 41 22.05 7.97 24.11
C LEU A 41 22.00 8.86 25.36
N ALA A 42 22.50 10.08 25.24
CA ALA A 42 22.38 11.13 26.25
C ALA A 42 21.61 12.29 25.62
N HIS A 43 20.37 12.49 26.07
CA HIS A 43 19.58 13.63 25.64
C HIS A 43 19.79 14.81 26.60
N PHE A 44 20.04 15.99 26.04
CA PHE A 44 20.20 17.25 26.77
C PHE A 44 19.18 18.25 26.27
N PHE A 45 18.25 18.65 27.15
CA PHE A 45 17.22 19.63 26.83
C PHE A 45 17.37 20.88 27.69
N LEU A 46 17.65 22.02 27.06
CA LEU A 46 17.70 23.32 27.70
C LEU A 46 16.27 23.84 27.94
N GLN A 47 15.94 24.05 29.21
CA GLN A 47 14.61 24.54 29.62
C GLN A 47 14.54 26.07 29.51
N HIS A 48 14.77 26.60 28.31
CA HIS A 48 14.70 28.04 28.00
C HIS A 48 14.43 28.30 26.52
N THR A 49 13.86 29.46 26.20
CA THR A 49 13.50 29.88 24.83
C THR A 49 14.37 31.00 24.26
N SER A 50 15.26 31.57 25.08
CA SER A 50 16.16 32.69 24.72
C SER A 50 17.65 32.30 24.74
N ALA A 51 17.96 31.01 24.80
CA ALA A 51 19.31 30.47 24.82
C ALA A 51 19.26 29.11 24.11
N SER A 52 20.38 28.69 23.53
CA SER A 52 20.43 27.45 22.73
C SER A 52 21.59 26.55 23.14
N LEU A 53 21.50 25.29 22.71
CA LEU A 53 22.59 24.31 22.82
C LEU A 53 23.09 23.93 21.43
N THR A 54 24.41 23.81 21.29
CA THR A 54 25.04 23.33 20.06
C THR A 54 26.30 22.51 20.37
N ILE A 55 26.77 21.72 19.40
CA ILE A 55 28.05 21.01 19.47
C ILE A 55 28.99 21.66 18.45
N ASN A 56 30.14 22.14 18.91
CA ASN A 56 31.12 22.79 18.03
C ASN A 56 32.54 22.63 18.59
N GLU A 57 33.53 23.25 17.94
CA GLU A 57 34.96 23.24 18.30
C GLU A 57 35.19 23.52 19.80
N ASN A 58 36.11 22.79 20.41
CA ASN A 58 36.41 22.90 21.85
C ASN A 58 37.85 23.37 22.11
N TYR A 59 38.69 23.42 21.07
CA TYR A 59 40.09 23.77 21.24
C TYR A 59 40.34 25.28 21.22
N ASP A 60 39.68 26.01 20.32
CA ASP A 60 39.93 27.43 20.09
C ASP A 60 38.73 28.29 20.52
N SER A 61 38.96 29.21 21.46
CA SER A 61 37.93 30.14 21.94
C SER A 61 37.52 31.19 20.90
N ASP A 62 38.34 31.44 19.88
CA ASP A 62 38.02 32.40 18.83
C ASP A 62 36.78 31.96 18.05
N VAL A 63 36.55 30.65 17.88
CA VAL A 63 35.34 30.12 17.23
C VAL A 63 34.07 30.53 18.01
N GLN A 64 34.12 30.60 19.34
CA GLN A 64 32.98 31.05 20.16
C GLN A 64 32.72 32.55 19.95
N ALA A 65 33.77 33.37 19.87
CA ALA A 65 33.68 34.81 19.66
C ALA A 65 33.22 35.16 18.23
N ASP A 66 33.72 34.43 17.22
CA ASP A 66 33.33 34.60 15.82
C ASP A 66 31.88 34.16 15.58
N THR A 67 31.46 33.07 16.23
CA THR A 67 30.06 32.61 16.19
C THR A 67 29.14 33.68 16.78
N GLU A 68 29.49 34.26 17.93
CA GLU A 68 28.72 35.36 18.53
C GLU A 68 28.69 36.60 17.63
N THR A 69 29.83 36.95 17.02
CA THR A 69 29.93 38.06 16.06
C THR A 69 29.03 37.82 14.85
N PHE A 70 29.00 36.59 14.33
CA PHE A 70 28.11 36.19 13.25
C PHE A 70 26.65 36.32 13.65
N LEU A 71 26.24 35.78 14.80
CA LEU A 71 24.87 35.83 15.30
C LEU A 71 24.36 37.27 15.46
N ASN A 72 25.20 38.16 15.99
CA ASN A 72 24.86 39.58 16.12
C ASN A 72 24.74 40.31 14.79
N ARG A 73 25.40 39.81 13.74
CA ARG A 73 25.27 40.36 12.39
C ARG A 73 23.98 39.93 11.70
N ILE A 74 23.61 38.66 11.83
CA ILE A 74 22.43 38.10 11.15
C ILE A 74 21.11 38.37 11.89
N VAL A 75 21.17 38.48 13.22
CA VAL A 75 20.04 38.84 14.07
C VAL A 75 20.49 40.04 14.92
N PRO A 76 20.50 41.25 14.32
CA PRO A 76 20.94 42.45 15.01
C PRO A 76 20.00 42.82 16.15
N GLU A 77 20.52 43.55 17.13
CA GLU A 77 19.77 43.99 18.31
C GLU A 77 19.65 45.52 18.35
N GLY A 78 18.82 46.02 19.27
CA GLY A 78 18.64 47.45 19.51
C GLY A 78 17.41 48.06 18.83
N HIS A 79 17.20 49.35 19.08
CA HIS A 79 15.99 50.06 18.66
C HIS A 79 15.83 50.19 17.14
N ASP A 80 16.94 50.11 16.39
CA ASP A 80 16.94 50.18 14.93
C ASP A 80 16.70 48.80 14.28
N ALA A 81 16.68 47.72 15.07
CA ALA A 81 16.37 46.39 14.58
C ALA A 81 14.85 46.24 14.38
N PRO A 82 14.38 45.58 13.31
CA PRO A 82 12.96 45.56 12.92
C PRO A 82 12.10 44.59 13.75
N TRP A 83 12.38 44.45 15.04
CA TRP A 83 11.71 43.50 15.93
C TRP A 83 10.55 44.14 16.67
N LYS A 84 9.38 43.52 16.58
CA LYS A 84 8.15 44.01 17.24
C LYS A 84 8.05 43.59 18.71
N HIS A 85 8.63 42.45 19.06
CA HIS A 85 8.61 41.92 20.42
C HIS A 85 9.82 42.47 21.18
N THR A 86 9.58 43.26 22.23
CA THR A 86 10.62 43.95 23.02
C THR A 86 10.26 44.00 24.51
N MET A 87 9.30 43.17 24.93
CA MET A 87 8.68 43.23 26.26
C MET A 87 9.69 43.01 27.39
N GLU A 88 10.72 42.18 27.16
CA GLU A 88 11.77 41.91 28.16
C GLU A 88 13.10 42.62 27.86
N GLY A 89 13.11 43.59 26.95
CA GLY A 89 14.30 44.38 26.59
C GLY A 89 14.67 44.33 25.10
N PRO A 90 15.70 45.09 24.69
CA PRO A 90 16.12 45.17 23.28
C PRO A 90 16.75 43.88 22.75
N ASP A 91 17.15 42.96 23.64
CA ASP A 91 17.76 41.67 23.31
C ASP A 91 16.78 40.49 23.33
N ASP A 92 15.52 40.75 23.67
CA ASP A 92 14.48 39.73 23.90
C ASP A 92 14.14 38.94 22.63
N MET A 93 13.58 39.60 21.62
CA MET A 93 13.26 38.95 20.35
C MET A 93 14.49 38.43 19.59
N PRO A 94 15.62 39.17 19.49
CA PRO A 94 16.84 38.60 18.93
C PRO A 94 17.24 37.27 19.57
N ALA A 95 17.15 37.17 20.89
CA ALA A 95 17.48 35.95 21.61
C ALA A 95 16.56 34.77 21.26
N HIS A 96 15.26 35.01 21.03
CA HIS A 96 14.33 33.98 20.56
C HIS A 96 14.68 33.50 19.14
N ILE A 97 14.98 34.42 18.22
CA ILE A 97 15.35 34.06 16.85
C ILE A 97 16.65 33.25 16.85
N LYS A 98 17.69 33.73 17.53
CA LYS A 98 18.98 33.02 17.66
C LYS A 98 18.79 31.65 18.33
N SER A 99 17.90 31.55 19.32
CA SER A 99 17.55 30.28 19.94
C SER A 99 16.88 29.30 18.96
N SER A 100 15.99 29.78 18.09
CA SER A 100 15.34 28.94 17.06
C SER A 100 16.29 28.49 15.95
N MET A 101 17.40 29.20 15.73
CA MET A 101 18.40 28.82 14.71
C MET A 101 19.23 27.60 15.10
N PHE A 102 19.59 27.46 16.37
CA PHE A 102 20.35 26.30 16.86
C PHE A 102 19.50 25.24 17.55
N GLY A 103 18.40 25.65 18.19
CA GLY A 103 17.54 24.77 18.99
C GLY A 103 17.99 24.64 20.45
N CYS A 104 17.16 23.95 21.24
CA CYS A 104 17.35 23.77 22.69
C CYS A 104 17.72 22.34 23.09
N ALA A 105 17.94 21.44 22.12
CA ALA A 105 18.10 20.02 22.37
C ALA A 105 19.33 19.43 21.68
N LEU A 106 20.07 18.58 22.37
CA LEU A 106 21.16 17.77 21.82
C LEU A 106 20.95 16.30 22.19
N THR A 107 21.29 15.40 21.27
CA THR A 107 21.32 13.96 21.53
C THR A 107 22.70 13.43 21.17
N ILE A 108 23.43 12.92 22.16
CA ILE A 108 24.85 12.52 22.01
C ILE A 108 24.98 11.03 22.34
N PRO A 109 25.64 10.20 21.52
CA PRO A 109 25.81 8.78 21.83
C PRO A 109 26.67 8.56 23.09
N ILE A 110 26.42 7.47 23.81
CA ILE A 110 27.22 7.02 24.97
C ILE A 110 27.95 5.73 24.59
N THR A 111 29.24 5.64 24.88
CA THR A 111 30.04 4.42 24.71
C THR A 111 30.95 4.22 25.92
N ASP A 112 30.88 3.05 26.54
CA ASP A 112 31.64 2.67 27.75
C ASP A 112 31.65 3.76 28.84
N GLY A 113 30.45 4.28 29.14
CA GLY A 113 30.21 5.26 30.18
C GLY A 113 30.71 6.68 29.88
N ARG A 114 30.94 7.00 28.60
CA ARG A 114 31.40 8.32 28.15
C ARG A 114 30.51 8.85 27.03
N LEU A 115 30.34 10.17 26.96
CA LEU A 115 29.78 10.81 25.77
C LEU A 115 30.74 10.58 24.60
N ASN A 116 30.23 9.96 23.53
CA ASN A 116 30.97 9.62 22.32
C ASN A 116 30.91 10.79 21.32
N MET A 117 31.69 11.83 21.63
CA MET A 117 31.91 13.00 20.78
C MET A 117 33.31 12.91 20.16
N GLY A 118 33.50 13.52 18.99
CA GLY A 118 34.81 13.66 18.36
C GLY A 118 35.78 14.49 19.20
N THR A 119 37.10 14.32 18.96
CA THR A 119 38.19 14.96 19.74
C THR A 119 38.01 16.47 19.93
N TRP A 120 37.49 17.14 18.91
CA TRP A 120 37.34 18.59 18.85
C TRP A 120 35.93 19.07 19.21
N GLN A 121 35.00 18.15 19.48
CA GLN A 121 33.61 18.50 19.75
C GLN A 121 33.38 18.80 21.24
N GLY A 122 32.67 19.89 21.51
CA GLY A 122 32.22 20.30 22.84
C GLY A 122 30.80 20.84 22.82
N ILE A 123 30.08 20.65 23.93
CA ILE A 123 28.75 21.18 24.17
C ILE A 123 28.87 22.66 24.56
N TRP A 124 28.24 23.52 23.77
CA TRP A 124 28.17 24.95 24.01
C TRP A 124 26.78 25.34 24.51
N LEU A 125 26.74 26.26 25.47
CA LEU A 125 25.57 27.09 25.77
C LEU A 125 25.74 28.41 25.04
N CYS A 126 24.89 28.69 24.05
CA CYS A 126 24.82 30.03 23.46
C CYS A 126 23.82 30.83 24.27
N GLU A 127 24.34 31.71 25.13
CA GLU A 127 23.54 32.65 25.89
C GLU A 127 23.28 33.89 25.03
N HIS A 128 22.01 34.15 24.70
CA HIS A 128 21.67 35.27 23.81
C HIS A 128 21.20 36.51 24.58
N ARG A 129 21.02 36.44 25.91
CA ARG A 129 20.64 37.59 26.74
C ARG A 129 21.85 38.24 27.41
N ASP A 130 21.84 39.57 27.56
CA ASP A 130 22.90 40.32 28.25
C ASP A 130 22.91 40.04 29.75
N HIS A 131 21.71 39.87 30.33
CA HIS A 131 21.48 39.65 31.76
C HIS A 131 20.67 38.37 31.98
N ALA A 132 21.31 37.22 31.79
CA ALA A 132 20.67 35.93 31.95
C ALA A 132 20.65 35.44 33.41
N SER A 133 19.61 34.68 33.75
CA SER A 133 19.58 33.85 34.95
C SER A 133 20.28 32.50 34.70
N PRO A 134 20.67 31.76 35.76
CA PRO A 134 21.21 30.41 35.60
C PRO A 134 20.31 29.50 34.74
N ARG A 135 20.92 28.69 33.87
CA ARG A 135 20.19 27.82 32.94
C ARG A 135 20.04 26.41 33.49
N LYS A 136 18.89 25.78 33.24
CA LYS A 136 18.61 24.39 33.60
C LYS A 136 18.62 23.53 32.34
N ILE A 137 19.40 22.44 32.39
CA ILE A 137 19.49 21.45 31.33
C ILE A 137 19.05 20.11 31.90
N GLY A 138 17.99 19.53 31.34
CA GLY A 138 17.62 18.15 31.62
C GLY A 138 18.55 17.22 30.86
N ALA A 139 19.38 16.47 31.58
CA ALA A 139 20.28 15.45 31.04
C ALA A 139 19.70 14.07 31.35
N SER A 140 19.41 13.30 30.31
CA SER A 140 18.78 11.97 30.43
C SER A 140 19.62 10.94 29.67
N PRO A 141 20.61 10.29 30.30
CA PRO A 141 21.27 9.13 29.71
C PRO A 141 20.35 7.90 29.78
N ASP A 142 20.14 7.27 28.64
CA ASP A 142 19.36 6.05 28.50
C ASP A 142 20.20 4.94 27.85
N GLN A 143 20.27 3.80 28.54
CA GLN A 143 20.80 2.56 28.03
C GLN A 143 19.62 1.92 27.37
N MET A 144 19.67 1.89 26.05
CA MET A 144 18.65 1.23 25.26
C MET A 144 18.48 -0.20 25.79
N GLY A 145 17.39 -0.42 26.52
CA GLY A 145 16.84 -1.75 26.69
C GLY A 145 16.55 -2.28 25.29
N ALA A 146 16.65 -3.61 25.11
CA ALA A 146 16.62 -4.27 23.81
C ALA A 146 15.27 -4.21 23.07
N ARG A 147 14.64 -3.03 22.98
CA ARG A 147 13.41 -2.73 22.25
C ARG A 147 13.45 -1.27 21.80
N TYR A 148 14.01 -1.06 20.59
CA TYR A 148 13.91 0.16 19.75
C TYR A 148 14.55 1.44 20.33
N PRO A 149 15.52 2.13 19.66
CA PRO A 149 15.69 2.25 18.21
C PRO A 149 17.15 2.00 17.74
N HIS A 150 17.41 0.82 17.16
CA HIS A 150 18.65 0.54 16.39
C HIS A 150 18.29 0.16 14.95
N MET A 151 17.50 0.99 14.28
CA MET A 151 17.12 0.77 12.88
C MET A 151 18.03 1.48 11.87
N PHE A 152 19.25 1.87 12.25
CA PHE A 152 20.18 2.47 11.29
C PHE A 152 21.67 2.15 11.44
N LEU A 153 22.13 1.50 12.52
CA LEU A 153 23.58 1.26 12.71
C LEU A 153 24.00 -0.15 13.20
N ILE A 154 23.07 -1.11 13.38
CA ILE A 154 23.38 -2.53 13.64
C ILE A 154 23.02 -3.40 12.40
N LEU A 155 23.11 -2.84 11.20
CA LEU A 155 23.14 -3.62 9.96
C LEU A 155 24.58 -3.86 9.45
N LEU A 156 25.59 -3.23 10.08
CA LEU A 156 26.99 -3.28 9.63
C LEU A 156 27.92 -4.20 10.45
N LEU A 157 27.47 -4.82 11.56
CA LEU A 157 28.34 -5.66 12.42
C LEU A 157 27.80 -7.04 12.79
N LEU A 158 26.78 -7.54 12.09
CA LEU A 158 26.38 -8.96 12.13
C LEU A 158 26.49 -9.62 10.74
N HIS A 159 27.62 -9.44 10.09
CA HIS A 159 28.10 -10.36 9.05
C HIS A 159 29.44 -10.95 9.51
N GLY A 160 29.38 -12.09 10.19
CA GLY A 160 30.57 -12.71 10.74
C GLY A 160 30.38 -14.03 11.47
N ALA A 161 29.40 -14.86 11.08
CA ALA A 161 29.43 -16.29 11.40
C ALA A 161 28.48 -17.06 10.47
N ASN A 162 29.05 -17.91 9.62
CA ASN A 162 28.36 -19.09 9.12
C ASN A 162 27.84 -19.89 10.32
N ALA A 163 26.52 -19.90 10.52
CA ALA A 163 25.86 -20.94 11.28
C ALA A 163 24.45 -21.09 10.73
N ALA A 164 24.19 -22.26 10.12
CA ALA A 164 22.85 -22.71 9.82
C ALA A 164 22.02 -22.70 11.12
N SER A 165 21.20 -21.68 11.31
CA SER A 165 20.22 -21.66 12.38
C SER A 165 19.04 -22.53 11.95
N ASN A 166 18.91 -23.67 12.60
CA ASN A 166 17.69 -24.48 12.60
C ASN A 166 16.54 -23.65 13.20
N ALA A 167 15.91 -22.80 12.37
CA ALA A 167 14.59 -22.28 12.64
C ALA A 167 13.58 -23.44 12.60
N PRO A 168 12.50 -23.41 13.40
CA PRO A 168 11.43 -24.40 13.25
C PRO A 168 10.97 -24.41 11.80
N ALA A 169 10.79 -25.61 11.23
CA ALA A 169 10.41 -25.76 9.83
C ALA A 169 9.10 -25.01 9.59
N GLY A 170 9.18 -23.84 8.94
CA GLY A 170 8.01 -23.16 8.42
C GLY A 170 7.22 -24.07 7.48
N PRO A 171 6.03 -23.65 7.03
CA PRO A 171 5.28 -24.39 6.03
C PRO A 171 6.19 -24.77 4.85
N LYS A 172 6.12 -26.04 4.44
CA LYS A 172 6.98 -26.56 3.39
C LYS A 172 6.55 -25.93 2.06
N TRP A 173 7.42 -25.11 1.48
CA TRP A 173 7.17 -24.48 0.19
C TRP A 173 7.31 -25.49 -0.95
N GLN A 174 6.55 -25.28 -2.03
CA GLN A 174 6.67 -26.07 -3.26
C GLN A 174 7.79 -25.57 -4.18
N THR A 175 8.72 -24.78 -3.65
CA THR A 175 9.95 -24.38 -4.34
C THR A 175 10.88 -25.57 -4.48
N LEU A 176 11.86 -25.50 -5.38
CA LEU A 176 12.84 -26.58 -5.56
C LEU A 176 13.63 -26.85 -4.27
N SER A 177 13.93 -25.78 -3.53
CA SER A 177 14.68 -25.87 -2.27
C SER A 177 13.82 -26.18 -1.04
N GLY A 178 12.49 -26.08 -1.15
CA GLY A 178 11.56 -26.13 -0.02
C GLY A 178 11.58 -24.90 0.90
N ARG A 179 12.34 -23.86 0.56
CA ARG A 179 12.43 -22.58 1.29
C ARG A 179 11.46 -21.54 0.71
N PRO A 180 11.17 -20.45 1.45
CA PRO A 180 10.39 -19.34 0.91
C PRO A 180 10.97 -18.81 -0.42
N PRO A 181 10.10 -18.45 -1.38
CA PRO A 181 10.53 -17.79 -2.62
C PRO A 181 11.29 -16.49 -2.34
N GLN A 182 12.32 -16.24 -3.12
CA GLN A 182 13.14 -15.03 -3.03
C GLN A 182 12.41 -13.82 -3.61
N VAL A 183 12.52 -12.67 -2.95
CA VAL A 183 12.08 -11.37 -3.48
C VAL A 183 13.26 -10.68 -4.14
N ILE A 184 13.15 -10.37 -5.43
CA ILE A 184 14.22 -9.79 -6.23
C ILE A 184 13.76 -8.41 -6.71
N ALA A 185 14.44 -7.36 -6.25
CA ALA A 185 14.10 -5.96 -6.50
C ALA A 185 14.75 -5.46 -7.80
N ARG A 186 13.97 -5.31 -8.88
CA ARG A 186 14.46 -4.89 -10.20
C ARG A 186 14.90 -3.43 -10.18
N GLY A 187 16.22 -3.19 -10.15
CA GLY A 187 16.77 -1.84 -10.02
C GLY A 187 16.38 -1.18 -8.69
N GLY A 188 16.16 -1.98 -7.64
CA GLY A 188 15.61 -1.52 -6.36
C GLY A 188 14.09 -1.41 -6.38
N PHE A 189 13.53 -0.46 -5.63
CA PHE A 189 12.11 -0.15 -5.60
C PHE A 189 11.72 0.78 -6.76
N SER A 190 11.90 0.27 -7.98
CA SER A 190 11.72 1.03 -9.22
C SER A 190 10.26 1.40 -9.54
N GLY A 191 9.30 0.81 -8.82
CA GLY A 191 7.88 1.20 -8.84
C GLY A 191 7.60 2.57 -8.21
N LEU A 192 8.52 3.08 -7.39
CA LEU A 192 8.37 4.35 -6.67
C LEU A 192 9.43 5.39 -7.05
N PHE A 193 10.66 4.95 -7.33
CA PHE A 193 11.79 5.80 -7.68
C PHE A 193 12.35 5.44 -9.06
N PRO A 194 13.07 6.36 -9.74
CA PRO A 194 13.83 6.02 -10.93
C PRO A 194 14.72 4.79 -10.71
N ASP A 195 14.74 3.88 -11.69
CA ASP A 195 15.39 2.58 -11.55
C ASP A 195 16.90 2.73 -11.32
N SER A 196 17.45 1.87 -10.46
CA SER A 196 18.89 1.86 -10.15
C SER A 196 19.42 3.17 -9.54
N SER A 197 18.53 3.97 -8.94
CA SER A 197 18.88 5.15 -8.15
C SER A 197 19.21 4.78 -6.70
N GLN A 198 19.84 5.72 -5.99
CA GLN A 198 20.08 5.63 -4.55
C GLN A 198 18.81 5.25 -3.77
N PHE A 199 17.74 6.03 -3.96
CA PHE A 199 16.50 5.84 -3.22
C PHE A 199 15.86 4.50 -3.58
N ALA A 200 15.87 4.09 -4.85
CA ALA A 200 15.34 2.79 -5.24
C ALA A 200 16.01 1.64 -4.46
N TYR A 201 17.34 1.60 -4.39
CA TYR A 201 18.03 0.52 -3.67
C TYR A 201 17.87 0.61 -2.14
N GLN A 202 18.00 1.80 -1.56
CA GLN A 202 17.86 2.00 -0.11
C GLN A 202 16.44 1.69 0.39
N PHE A 203 15.42 2.09 -0.37
CA PHE A 203 14.03 1.76 -0.03
C PHE A 203 13.75 0.28 -0.22
N ALA A 204 14.28 -0.37 -1.26
CA ALA A 204 14.14 -1.82 -1.39
C ALA A 204 14.69 -2.54 -0.14
N LEU A 205 15.86 -2.16 0.38
CA LEU A 205 16.45 -2.78 1.56
C LEU A 205 15.68 -2.50 2.86
N SER A 206 15.08 -1.32 3.01
CA SER A 206 14.40 -0.90 4.25
C SER A 206 12.92 -1.26 4.31
N THR A 207 12.29 -1.51 3.17
CA THR A 207 10.82 -1.75 3.07
C THR A 207 10.46 -3.15 2.59
N SER A 208 11.44 -4.04 2.42
CA SER A 208 11.23 -5.41 1.94
C SER A 208 11.73 -6.44 2.96
N LEU A 209 11.60 -7.72 2.61
CA LEU A 209 12.15 -8.83 3.39
C LEU A 209 13.66 -8.64 3.65
N PRO A 210 14.17 -9.02 4.84
CA PRO A 210 15.60 -8.84 5.19
C PRO A 210 16.59 -9.56 4.28
N ASP A 211 16.16 -10.56 3.51
CA ASP A 211 16.97 -11.30 2.53
C ASP A 211 16.71 -10.88 1.08
N VAL A 212 16.06 -9.72 0.86
CA VAL A 212 15.79 -9.16 -0.48
C VAL A 212 17.05 -9.12 -1.34
N VAL A 213 16.90 -9.53 -2.60
CA VAL A 213 17.99 -9.55 -3.57
C VAL A 213 17.95 -8.29 -4.41
N LEU A 214 19.03 -7.52 -4.44
CA LEU A 214 19.14 -6.36 -5.34
C LEU A 214 19.56 -6.81 -6.73
N PHE A 215 18.75 -6.48 -7.73
CA PHE A 215 19.01 -6.82 -9.12
C PHE A 215 19.66 -5.65 -9.87
N CYS A 216 20.82 -5.91 -10.45
CA CYS A 216 21.59 -4.96 -11.25
C CYS A 216 21.67 -5.46 -12.70
N ASP A 217 21.06 -4.71 -13.63
CA ASP A 217 21.31 -4.89 -15.06
C ASP A 217 22.63 -4.19 -15.41
N LEU A 218 23.70 -4.95 -15.63
CA LEU A 218 25.03 -4.42 -15.87
C LEU A 218 25.13 -3.77 -17.25
N GLN A 219 25.56 -2.51 -17.27
CA GLN A 219 25.94 -1.72 -18.44
C GLN A 219 27.38 -1.21 -18.26
N PHE A 220 27.96 -0.70 -19.34
CA PHE A 220 29.32 -0.15 -19.32
C PHE A 220 29.40 1.25 -19.90
N SER A 221 30.21 2.10 -19.28
CA SER A 221 30.67 3.36 -19.85
C SER A 221 31.75 3.13 -20.92
N SER A 222 32.09 4.16 -21.69
CA SER A 222 33.10 4.11 -22.76
C SER A 222 34.51 3.76 -22.28
N ASP A 223 34.82 4.08 -21.03
CA ASP A 223 36.08 3.80 -20.32
C ASP A 223 36.05 2.48 -19.53
N GLY A 224 34.98 1.68 -19.65
CA GLY A 224 34.91 0.31 -19.15
C GLY A 224 34.47 0.17 -17.69
N MET A 225 33.91 1.22 -17.09
CA MET A 225 33.33 1.14 -15.74
C MET A 225 31.92 0.54 -15.80
N GLY A 226 31.59 -0.34 -14.87
CA GLY A 226 30.29 -1.01 -14.80
C GLY A 226 29.30 -0.29 -13.89
N PHE A 227 28.07 -0.13 -14.37
CA PHE A 227 26.98 0.48 -13.60
C PHE A 227 25.67 -0.27 -13.79
N CYS A 228 24.72 -0.05 -12.88
CA CYS A 228 23.42 -0.70 -12.90
C CYS A 228 22.41 0.17 -13.64
N LYS A 229 21.85 -0.35 -14.73
CA LYS A 229 20.76 0.31 -15.46
C LYS A 229 20.00 -0.68 -16.33
N THR A 230 18.66 -0.70 -16.21
CA THR A 230 17.83 -1.49 -17.12
C THR A 230 17.77 -0.83 -18.49
N GLY A 231 17.88 -1.66 -19.54
CA GLY A 231 17.77 -1.24 -20.94
C GLY A 231 19.11 -0.82 -21.55
N LEU A 232 19.23 -0.94 -22.87
CA LEU A 232 20.46 -0.58 -23.59
C LEU A 232 20.55 0.92 -23.89
N LEU A 233 19.41 1.56 -24.09
CA LEU A 233 19.31 2.98 -24.40
C LEU A 233 19.09 3.79 -23.12
N LEU A 234 19.90 4.84 -22.94
CA LEU A 234 19.85 5.70 -21.77
C LEU A 234 18.73 6.74 -21.84
N ASP A 235 18.36 7.19 -23.03
CA ASP A 235 17.42 8.32 -23.26
C ASP A 235 15.98 8.06 -22.84
N ASN A 236 15.59 6.80 -22.62
CA ASN A 236 14.25 6.49 -22.15
C ASN A 236 14.07 6.72 -20.65
N SER A 237 15.15 6.76 -19.86
CA SER A 237 15.07 6.74 -18.38
C SER A 237 16.17 7.59 -17.74
N THR A 238 16.76 8.48 -18.52
CA THR A 238 17.73 9.48 -18.06
C THR A 238 17.56 10.79 -18.83
N THR A 239 18.16 11.86 -18.33
CA THR A 239 18.24 13.19 -18.99
C THR A 239 19.33 13.27 -20.07
N VAL A 240 19.91 12.15 -20.51
CA VAL A 240 21.06 12.13 -21.42
C VAL A 240 20.78 12.80 -22.76
N SER A 241 19.55 12.70 -23.28
CA SER A 241 19.15 13.28 -24.57
C SER A 241 19.04 14.80 -24.50
N GLU A 242 18.65 15.34 -23.33
CA GLU A 242 18.62 16.78 -23.06
C GLU A 242 20.01 17.33 -22.80
N THR A 243 20.83 16.57 -22.09
CA THR A 243 22.19 16.95 -21.70
C THR A 243 23.17 16.88 -22.88
N PHE A 244 23.04 15.84 -23.71
CA PHE A 244 23.91 15.56 -24.84
C PHE A 244 23.12 15.34 -26.15
N PRO A 245 22.36 16.33 -26.65
CA PRO A 245 21.41 16.16 -27.74
C PRO A 245 22.03 15.76 -29.10
N LYS A 246 23.35 15.90 -29.23
CA LYS A 246 24.10 15.59 -30.46
C LYS A 246 24.86 14.26 -30.41
N MET A 247 24.77 13.53 -29.31
CA MET A 247 25.51 12.28 -29.06
C MET A 247 24.67 11.02 -29.35
N GLN A 248 23.55 11.17 -30.05
CA GLN A 248 22.79 10.04 -30.55
C GLN A 248 23.61 9.28 -31.60
N LYS A 249 23.55 7.94 -31.56
CA LYS A 249 24.29 7.09 -32.49
C LYS A 249 23.48 5.88 -32.89
N THR A 250 23.78 5.34 -34.07
CA THR A 250 23.22 4.08 -34.54
C THR A 250 24.22 2.97 -34.32
N TYR A 251 23.77 1.92 -33.65
CA TYR A 251 24.50 0.67 -33.49
C TYR A 251 23.72 -0.49 -34.07
N LYS A 252 24.44 -1.52 -34.53
CA LYS A 252 23.84 -2.82 -34.80
C LYS A 252 23.72 -3.58 -33.49
N VAL A 253 22.51 -3.91 -33.10
CA VAL A 253 22.23 -4.71 -31.89
C VAL A 253 21.45 -5.94 -32.34
N HIS A 254 22.06 -7.12 -32.19
CA HIS A 254 21.51 -8.40 -32.67
C HIS A 254 21.13 -8.38 -34.17
N GLY A 255 21.81 -7.57 -34.98
CA GLY A 255 21.60 -7.45 -36.42
C GLY A 255 20.68 -6.31 -36.86
N GLU A 256 19.93 -5.72 -35.93
CA GLU A 256 19.02 -4.59 -36.18
C GLU A 256 19.73 -3.26 -35.93
N ASP A 257 19.44 -2.25 -36.77
CA ASP A 257 19.96 -0.89 -36.56
C ASP A 257 19.12 -0.20 -35.46
N VAL A 258 19.75 0.10 -34.34
CA VAL A 258 19.14 0.76 -33.18
C VAL A 258 19.77 2.15 -33.04
N LEU A 259 18.94 3.18 -33.17
CA LEU A 259 19.31 4.59 -32.97
C LEU A 259 18.94 5.02 -31.55
N GLY A 260 19.87 5.64 -30.82
CA GLY A 260 19.61 6.17 -29.48
C GLY A 260 20.86 6.65 -28.77
N TRP A 261 20.77 6.87 -27.46
CA TRP A 261 21.91 7.25 -26.61
C TRP A 261 22.45 6.02 -25.89
N PHE A 262 23.59 5.53 -26.35
CA PHE A 262 24.26 4.37 -25.79
C PHE A 262 25.28 4.80 -24.74
N SER A 263 25.39 4.04 -23.66
CA SER A 263 26.39 4.30 -22.60
C SER A 263 27.84 4.27 -23.09
N LEU A 264 28.10 3.57 -24.20
CA LEU A 264 29.40 3.51 -24.87
C LEU A 264 29.93 4.85 -25.39
N GLU A 265 29.08 5.87 -25.50
CA GLU A 265 29.47 7.19 -25.97
C GLU A 265 29.94 8.12 -24.84
N PHE A 266 29.88 7.66 -23.60
CA PHE A 266 30.11 8.48 -22.41
C PHE A 266 31.05 7.79 -21.43
N THR A 267 32.02 8.53 -20.90
CA THR A 267 32.84 8.10 -19.75
C THR A 267 31.99 7.97 -18.50
N ALA A 268 32.46 7.19 -17.52
CA ALA A 268 31.77 7.04 -16.24
C ALA A 268 31.55 8.39 -15.54
N ASP A 269 32.56 9.27 -15.59
CA ASP A 269 32.49 10.63 -15.04
C ASP A 269 31.43 11.49 -15.72
N GLN A 270 31.33 11.43 -17.06
CA GLN A 270 30.28 12.15 -17.79
C GLN A 270 28.88 11.67 -17.41
N LEU A 271 28.70 10.35 -17.25
CA LEU A 271 27.41 9.80 -16.83
C LEU A 271 27.10 10.21 -15.38
N ALA A 272 28.05 10.06 -14.46
CA ALA A 272 27.84 10.36 -13.05
C ALA A 272 27.60 11.85 -12.76
N GLN A 273 28.27 12.76 -13.47
CA GLN A 273 28.22 14.19 -13.18
C GLN A 273 27.14 14.96 -13.96
N ASN A 274 26.74 14.47 -15.13
CA ASN A 274 25.88 15.24 -16.03
C ASN A 274 24.53 14.56 -16.31
N VAL A 275 24.40 13.26 -16.09
CA VAL A 275 23.20 12.51 -16.45
C VAL A 275 22.46 12.08 -15.19
N THR A 276 21.20 12.47 -15.09
CA THR A 276 20.30 12.11 -13.99
C THR A 276 19.20 11.18 -14.47
N LEU A 277 18.70 10.36 -13.56
CA LEU A 277 17.63 9.41 -13.79
C LEU A 277 16.26 10.08 -13.85
N ILE A 278 15.35 9.51 -14.64
CA ILE A 278 13.94 9.91 -14.73
C ILE A 278 13.05 8.66 -14.79
N GLN A 279 11.78 8.80 -14.42
CA GLN A 279 10.76 7.80 -14.64
C GLN A 279 10.29 7.80 -16.10
N ASN A 280 10.05 6.60 -16.60
CA ASN A 280 9.60 6.36 -17.97
C ASN A 280 8.23 5.67 -18.03
N ILE A 281 7.56 5.58 -16.88
CA ILE A 281 6.24 4.98 -16.71
C ILE A 281 5.33 6.05 -16.13
N PHE A 282 4.27 6.39 -16.87
CA PHE A 282 3.38 7.51 -16.56
C PHE A 282 2.63 7.36 -15.22
N SER A 283 2.37 6.13 -14.77
CA SER A 283 1.72 5.85 -13.49
C SER A 283 2.62 6.08 -12.27
N ARG A 284 3.92 6.36 -12.46
CA ARG A 284 4.90 6.52 -11.38
C ARG A 284 5.25 7.99 -11.14
N PRO A 285 5.78 8.33 -9.95
CA PRO A 285 6.03 9.72 -9.60
C PRO A 285 7.19 10.32 -10.39
N SER A 286 6.91 11.35 -11.19
CA SER A 286 7.95 12.17 -11.83
C SER A 286 8.61 13.17 -10.88
N THR A 287 8.14 13.27 -9.63
CA THR A 287 8.66 14.19 -8.60
C THR A 287 10.14 13.99 -8.29
N PHE A 288 10.67 12.78 -8.54
CA PHE A 288 12.07 12.42 -8.31
C PHE A 288 12.92 12.49 -9.59
N ASP A 289 12.34 12.89 -10.71
CA ASP A 289 13.02 12.99 -11.99
C ASP A 289 14.07 14.11 -11.95
N GLY A 290 15.24 13.83 -12.51
CA GLY A 290 16.33 14.81 -12.58
C GLY A 290 17.05 15.06 -11.25
N ALA A 291 16.68 14.36 -10.17
CA ALA A 291 17.24 14.58 -8.84
C ALA A 291 18.34 13.59 -8.45
N LEU A 292 18.38 12.41 -9.09
CA LEU A 292 19.22 11.29 -8.68
C LEU A 292 20.13 10.82 -9.83
N GLY A 293 21.40 10.51 -9.50
CA GLY A 293 22.33 9.87 -10.43
C GLY A 293 22.16 8.35 -10.49
N MET A 294 22.73 7.75 -11.53
CA MET A 294 22.85 6.28 -11.65
C MET A 294 23.88 5.74 -10.66
N TYR A 295 23.57 4.62 -10.02
CA TYR A 295 24.52 3.91 -9.17
C TYR A 295 25.51 3.09 -10.00
N MET A 296 26.80 3.25 -9.71
CA MET A 296 27.84 2.34 -10.14
C MET A 296 27.68 1.01 -9.40
N LEU A 297 28.27 -0.07 -9.95
CA LEU A 297 28.21 -1.37 -9.28
C LEU A 297 28.84 -1.33 -7.87
N ASP A 298 29.91 -0.55 -7.71
CA ASP A 298 30.61 -0.35 -6.45
C ASP A 298 29.69 0.30 -5.40
N ASP A 299 28.91 1.32 -5.79
CA ASP A 299 27.94 1.99 -4.91
C ASP A 299 26.87 1.00 -4.39
N VAL A 300 26.42 0.06 -5.24
CA VAL A 300 25.45 -0.97 -4.83
C VAL A 300 26.08 -1.96 -3.83
N VAL A 301 27.35 -2.30 -3.99
CA VAL A 301 28.09 -3.16 -3.06
C VAL A 301 28.32 -2.46 -1.73
N GLU A 302 28.59 -1.15 -1.74
CA GLU A 302 28.75 -0.34 -0.53
C GLU A 302 27.47 -0.22 0.32
N LEU A 303 26.29 -0.51 -0.26
CA LEU A 303 25.06 -0.66 0.52
C LEU A 303 25.04 -1.93 1.39
N HIS A 304 26.02 -2.82 1.24
CA HIS A 304 26.11 -4.12 1.92
C HIS A 304 24.80 -4.93 1.85
N PRO A 305 24.19 -5.10 0.66
CA PRO A 305 22.94 -5.83 0.55
C PRO A 305 23.15 -7.32 0.90
N PRO A 306 22.10 -8.02 1.38
CA PRO A 306 22.18 -9.44 1.70
C PRO A 306 22.68 -10.27 0.52
N GLN A 307 22.19 -9.94 -0.68
CA GLN A 307 22.52 -10.60 -1.94
C GLN A 307 22.44 -9.62 -3.10
N ILE A 308 23.35 -9.78 -4.07
CA ILE A 308 23.31 -9.08 -5.35
C ILE A 308 23.11 -10.11 -6.46
N TRP A 309 22.19 -9.79 -7.36
CA TRP A 309 21.95 -10.49 -8.61
C TRP A 309 22.43 -9.63 -9.77
N LEU A 310 23.48 -10.08 -10.45
CA LEU A 310 24.05 -9.39 -11.60
C LEU A 310 23.46 -9.97 -12.90
N ASN A 311 22.85 -9.14 -13.73
CA ASN A 311 22.33 -9.54 -15.03
C ASN A 311 23.13 -8.90 -16.17
N VAL A 312 23.57 -9.72 -17.12
CA VAL A 312 24.29 -9.28 -18.34
C VAL A 312 23.42 -9.58 -19.54
N GLN A 313 22.73 -8.58 -20.08
CA GLN A 313 21.75 -8.78 -21.17
C GLN A 313 22.34 -8.69 -22.58
N TYR A 314 23.37 -7.86 -22.80
CA TYR A 314 23.86 -7.50 -24.13
C TYR A 314 25.37 -7.79 -24.28
N ASN A 315 25.82 -8.94 -23.80
CA ASN A 315 27.25 -9.26 -23.77
C ASN A 315 27.90 -9.24 -25.17
N SER A 316 27.24 -9.83 -26.17
CA SER A 316 27.72 -9.84 -27.56
C SER A 316 27.94 -8.41 -28.10
N PHE A 317 26.98 -7.51 -27.85
CA PHE A 317 27.08 -6.11 -28.24
C PHE A 317 28.27 -5.39 -27.57
N PHE A 318 28.50 -5.62 -26.28
CA PHE A 318 29.65 -5.04 -25.59
C PHE A 318 30.98 -5.57 -26.11
N LEU A 319 31.06 -6.88 -26.38
CA LEU A 319 32.26 -7.52 -26.96
C LEU A 319 32.61 -6.95 -28.34
N GLU A 320 31.61 -6.77 -29.21
CA GLU A 320 31.79 -6.12 -30.52
C GLU A 320 32.34 -4.69 -30.39
N ASN A 321 32.06 -4.04 -29.27
CA ASN A 321 32.54 -2.69 -28.93
C ASN A 321 33.75 -2.69 -27.99
N LYS A 322 34.50 -3.80 -27.92
CA LYS A 322 35.77 -3.95 -27.18
C LYS A 322 35.62 -3.87 -25.65
N LEU A 323 34.44 -4.12 -25.11
CA LEU A 323 34.19 -4.25 -23.68
C LEU A 323 33.79 -5.68 -23.34
N SER A 324 34.48 -6.29 -22.38
CA SER A 324 34.27 -7.69 -22.02
C SER A 324 33.60 -7.77 -20.66
N SER A 325 32.31 -8.13 -20.64
CA SER A 325 31.57 -8.33 -19.39
C SER A 325 32.18 -9.46 -18.56
N GLU A 326 32.75 -10.46 -19.22
CA GLU A 326 33.42 -11.58 -18.59
C GLU A 326 34.71 -11.15 -17.88
N ASP A 327 35.59 -10.42 -18.57
CA ASP A 327 36.84 -9.96 -17.97
C ASP A 327 36.58 -8.95 -16.85
N TYR A 328 35.57 -8.09 -17.00
CA TYR A 328 35.11 -7.19 -15.94
C TYR A 328 34.73 -7.97 -14.69
N ILE A 329 33.81 -8.95 -14.81
CA ILE A 329 33.34 -9.75 -13.67
C ILE A 329 34.50 -10.51 -13.00
N LEU A 330 35.44 -11.06 -13.79
CA LEU A 330 36.59 -11.80 -13.26
C LEU A 330 37.62 -10.90 -12.57
N ALA A 331 37.67 -9.62 -12.95
CA ALA A 331 38.54 -8.61 -12.36
C ALA A 331 37.98 -7.99 -11.08
N LEU A 332 36.68 -8.18 -10.78
CA LEU A 332 36.06 -7.61 -9.58
C LEU A 332 36.73 -8.12 -8.28
N PRO A 333 36.86 -7.27 -7.25
CA PRO A 333 37.42 -7.66 -5.97
C PRO A 333 36.66 -8.83 -5.33
N LYS A 334 37.34 -9.61 -4.47
CA LYS A 334 36.71 -10.77 -3.81
C LYS A 334 35.56 -10.40 -2.87
N GLU A 335 35.49 -9.15 -2.42
CA GLU A 335 34.37 -8.64 -1.63
C GLU A 335 33.07 -8.59 -2.44
N PHE A 336 33.15 -8.51 -3.78
CA PHE A 336 32.01 -8.55 -4.68
C PHE A 336 31.52 -10.01 -4.77
N SER A 337 30.63 -10.39 -3.86
CA SER A 337 30.06 -11.73 -3.81
C SER A 337 28.69 -11.75 -4.50
N PHE A 338 28.65 -12.20 -5.76
CA PHE A 338 27.40 -12.41 -6.49
C PHE A 338 26.87 -13.82 -6.26
N THR A 339 25.68 -13.92 -5.66
CA THR A 339 24.97 -15.19 -5.53
C THR A 339 24.45 -15.66 -6.89
N TYR A 340 24.01 -14.71 -7.73
CA TYR A 340 23.38 -14.97 -9.02
C TYR A 340 24.04 -14.16 -10.12
N ILE A 341 24.34 -14.82 -11.24
CA ILE A 341 24.66 -14.17 -12.51
C ILE A 341 23.68 -14.68 -13.55
N SER A 342 22.94 -13.77 -14.18
CA SER A 342 22.03 -14.12 -15.27
C SER A 342 22.41 -13.49 -16.59
N SER A 343 21.98 -14.13 -17.67
CA SER A 343 22.08 -13.56 -19.01
C SER A 343 21.03 -14.14 -19.94
N THR A 344 20.71 -13.36 -20.96
CA THR A 344 19.92 -13.77 -22.11
C THR A 344 20.77 -14.50 -23.16
N GLU A 345 22.10 -14.47 -23.08
CA GLU A 345 22.99 -15.09 -24.06
C GLU A 345 23.61 -16.39 -23.52
N ILE A 346 23.38 -17.51 -24.22
CA ILE A 346 23.79 -18.84 -23.75
C ILE A 346 25.32 -18.98 -23.71
N GLU A 347 26.01 -18.50 -24.76
CA GLU A 347 27.46 -18.62 -24.86
C GLU A 347 28.20 -17.81 -23.79
N PHE A 348 27.64 -16.67 -23.37
CA PHE A 348 28.19 -15.91 -22.24
C PHE A 348 28.19 -16.74 -20.95
N LEU A 349 27.05 -17.35 -20.60
CA LEU A 349 26.93 -18.17 -19.39
C LEU A 349 27.88 -19.37 -19.41
N LYS A 350 28.01 -20.04 -20.57
CA LYS A 350 28.95 -21.16 -20.75
C LYS A 350 30.40 -20.74 -20.61
N SER A 351 30.79 -19.63 -21.24
CA SER A 351 32.16 -19.10 -21.17
C SER A 351 32.54 -18.76 -19.73
N LEU A 352 31.74 -17.91 -19.07
CA LEU A 352 32.00 -17.46 -17.72
C LEU A 352 31.96 -18.60 -16.70
N GLY A 353 31.03 -19.55 -16.86
CA GLY A 353 30.95 -20.75 -16.01
C GLY A 353 32.17 -21.66 -16.09
N GLY A 354 32.90 -21.64 -17.21
CA GLY A 354 34.19 -22.32 -17.35
C GLY A 354 35.33 -21.65 -16.57
N LYS A 355 35.22 -20.35 -16.29
CA LYS A 355 36.28 -19.52 -15.67
C LYS A 355 36.05 -19.26 -14.17
N LEU A 356 34.81 -19.22 -13.71
CA LEU A 356 34.48 -19.05 -12.28
C LEU A 356 34.58 -20.37 -11.49
N LYS A 357 35.02 -20.29 -10.23
CA LYS A 357 35.11 -21.47 -9.34
C LYS A 357 33.72 -22.06 -9.09
N LYS A 358 33.55 -23.36 -9.41
CA LYS A 358 32.31 -24.10 -9.19
C LYS A 358 31.85 -24.03 -7.72
N GLY A 359 30.58 -23.67 -7.52
CA GLY A 359 29.86 -23.84 -6.24
C GLY A 359 29.52 -22.58 -5.45
N LYS A 360 29.99 -21.39 -5.85
CA LYS A 360 29.70 -20.13 -5.12
C LYS A 360 28.63 -19.24 -5.79
N THR A 361 28.50 -19.32 -7.11
CA THR A 361 27.58 -18.50 -7.93
C THR A 361 26.66 -19.39 -8.74
N LYS A 362 25.38 -19.03 -8.79
CA LYS A 362 24.35 -19.69 -9.60
C LYS A 362 24.18 -18.96 -10.92
N PHE A 363 24.34 -19.67 -12.03
CA PHE A 363 24.05 -19.14 -13.35
C PHE A 363 22.57 -19.32 -13.69
N ILE A 364 21.91 -18.24 -14.09
CA ILE A 364 20.48 -18.24 -14.39
C ILE A 364 20.27 -17.83 -15.85
N PHE A 365 19.63 -18.69 -16.64
CA PHE A 365 19.30 -18.35 -18.01
C PHE A 365 18.02 -17.51 -18.06
N ARG A 366 18.12 -16.27 -18.56
CA ARG A 366 17.00 -15.33 -18.63
C ARG A 366 16.32 -15.44 -19.98
N PHE A 367 15.02 -15.74 -19.96
CA PHE A 367 14.18 -15.75 -21.14
C PHE A 367 13.64 -14.36 -21.45
N LEU A 368 13.57 -14.04 -22.74
CA LEU A 368 12.79 -12.91 -23.26
C LEU A 368 11.44 -13.42 -23.77
N ASN A 369 10.74 -12.64 -24.60
CA ASN A 369 9.48 -13.08 -25.20
C ASN A 369 9.70 -14.27 -26.14
N GLU A 370 8.67 -15.12 -26.30
CA GLU A 370 8.75 -16.41 -27.02
C GLU A 370 9.27 -16.32 -28.46
N ASN A 371 8.99 -15.20 -29.13
CA ASN A 371 9.35 -14.99 -30.54
C ASN A 371 10.72 -14.33 -30.72
N VAL A 372 11.39 -13.91 -29.64
CA VAL A 372 12.71 -13.31 -29.71
C VAL A 372 13.73 -14.41 -29.98
N ILE A 373 14.71 -14.13 -30.84
CA ILE A 373 15.77 -15.08 -31.20
C ILE A 373 16.95 -14.91 -30.25
N GLU A 374 17.42 -16.03 -29.69
CA GLU A 374 18.65 -16.04 -28.90
C GLU A 374 19.88 -15.98 -29.83
N PRO A 375 20.83 -15.05 -29.60
CA PRO A 375 21.86 -14.74 -30.59
C PRO A 375 22.80 -15.88 -30.97
N SER A 376 23.08 -16.82 -30.06
CA SER A 376 24.10 -17.86 -30.28
C SER A 376 23.55 -19.11 -30.96
N THR A 377 22.37 -19.56 -30.54
CA THR A 377 21.69 -20.76 -31.06
C THR A 377 20.83 -20.49 -32.28
N LYS A 378 20.48 -19.22 -32.53
CA LYS A 378 19.53 -18.78 -33.58
C LYS A 378 18.14 -19.41 -33.46
N LYS A 379 17.81 -19.95 -32.28
CA LYS A 379 16.46 -20.46 -31.95
C LYS A 379 15.69 -19.38 -31.20
N THR A 380 14.36 -19.47 -31.22
CA THR A 380 13.56 -18.56 -30.38
C THR A 380 13.59 -19.00 -28.92
N TYR A 381 13.36 -18.07 -27.99
CA TYR A 381 13.22 -18.41 -26.56
C TYR A 381 12.08 -19.40 -26.30
N GLY A 382 11.00 -19.36 -27.08
CA GLY A 382 9.91 -20.35 -27.00
C GLY A 382 10.32 -21.75 -27.44
N GLU A 383 11.24 -21.86 -28.41
CA GLU A 383 11.83 -23.16 -28.80
C GLU A 383 12.81 -23.68 -27.75
N LEU A 384 13.65 -22.79 -27.20
CA LEU A 384 14.63 -23.15 -26.16
C LEU A 384 13.97 -23.64 -24.87
N LEU A 385 12.81 -23.09 -24.51
CA LEU A 385 12.05 -23.50 -23.32
C LEU A 385 11.66 -24.98 -23.36
N LYS A 386 11.48 -25.56 -24.56
CA LYS A 386 11.12 -26.98 -24.73
C LYS A 386 12.29 -27.94 -24.45
N ASP A 387 13.51 -27.41 -24.29
CA ASP A 387 14.72 -28.18 -24.04
C ASP A 387 15.42 -27.75 -22.73
N LEU A 388 14.67 -27.84 -21.63
CA LEU A 388 15.17 -27.56 -20.28
C LEU A 388 16.37 -28.45 -19.90
N LYS A 389 16.49 -29.64 -20.49
CA LYS A 389 17.60 -30.55 -20.22
C LYS A 389 18.92 -29.98 -20.70
N SER A 390 18.98 -29.42 -21.91
CA SER A 390 20.18 -28.73 -22.41
C SER A 390 20.50 -27.48 -21.59
N ILE A 391 19.48 -26.77 -21.09
CA ILE A 391 19.69 -25.60 -20.23
C ILE A 391 20.34 -26.00 -18.89
N LYS A 392 19.94 -27.13 -18.31
CA LYS A 392 20.51 -27.64 -17.05
C LYS A 392 22.01 -27.93 -17.10
N GLU A 393 22.58 -28.12 -18.30
CA GLU A 393 24.02 -28.36 -18.46
C GLU A 393 24.87 -27.14 -18.10
N PHE A 394 24.32 -25.93 -18.21
CA PHE A 394 25.06 -24.68 -17.97
C PHE A 394 24.40 -23.73 -16.97
N ALA A 395 23.12 -23.93 -16.62
CA ALA A 395 22.38 -23.09 -15.68
C ALA A 395 21.89 -23.86 -14.44
N ALA A 396 21.87 -23.17 -13.30
CA ALA A 396 21.25 -23.63 -12.07
C ALA A 396 19.74 -23.36 -12.03
N GLY A 397 19.26 -22.40 -12.83
CA GLY A 397 17.85 -22.04 -12.92
C GLY A 397 17.54 -21.19 -14.14
N ILE A 398 16.28 -20.80 -14.26
CA ILE A 398 15.75 -19.96 -15.33
C ILE A 398 14.98 -18.76 -14.76
N LEU A 399 15.08 -17.61 -15.42
CA LEU A 399 14.27 -16.42 -15.14
C LEU A 399 13.35 -16.18 -16.33
N VAL A 400 12.05 -16.29 -16.14
CA VAL A 400 11.06 -16.26 -17.23
C VAL A 400 10.02 -15.15 -17.04
N PRO A 401 9.51 -14.52 -18.10
CA PRO A 401 8.32 -13.69 -18.00
C PRO A 401 7.16 -14.49 -17.40
N LYS A 402 6.38 -13.90 -16.49
CA LYS A 402 5.28 -14.60 -15.78
C LYS A 402 4.26 -15.28 -16.71
N THR A 403 4.12 -14.78 -17.94
CA THR A 403 3.25 -15.35 -18.99
C THR A 403 3.67 -16.72 -19.49
N TYR A 404 4.92 -17.14 -19.31
CA TYR A 404 5.38 -18.50 -19.62
C TYR A 404 4.79 -19.54 -18.67
N ILE A 405 4.44 -19.13 -17.45
CA ILE A 405 3.90 -20.00 -16.41
C ILE A 405 2.38 -19.93 -16.43
N TRP A 406 1.83 -18.71 -16.45
CA TRP A 406 0.40 -18.43 -16.54
C TRP A 406 0.11 -17.57 -17.77
N PRO A 407 -0.21 -18.19 -18.93
CA PRO A 407 -0.48 -17.44 -20.15
C PRO A 407 -1.74 -16.59 -19.99
N LEU A 408 -1.71 -15.36 -20.51
CA LEU A 408 -2.91 -14.51 -20.63
C LEU A 408 -3.49 -14.64 -22.04
N ASN A 409 -4.80 -14.78 -22.12
CA ASN A 409 -5.50 -14.67 -23.40
C ASN A 409 -5.65 -13.20 -23.83
N LYS A 410 -6.14 -12.97 -25.05
CA LYS A 410 -6.32 -11.62 -25.63
C LYS A 410 -7.30 -10.75 -24.85
N ASP A 411 -8.16 -11.35 -24.03
CA ASP A 411 -9.18 -10.69 -23.24
C ASP A 411 -8.75 -10.47 -21.77
N LEU A 412 -7.45 -10.65 -21.47
CA LEU A 412 -6.83 -10.48 -20.14
C LEU A 412 -7.27 -11.48 -19.07
N TYR A 413 -7.75 -12.67 -19.45
CA TYR A 413 -7.99 -13.77 -18.50
C TYR A 413 -6.84 -14.77 -18.51
N LEU A 414 -6.60 -15.37 -17.36
CA LEU A 414 -5.65 -16.47 -17.24
C LEU A 414 -6.13 -17.68 -18.05
N SER A 415 -5.20 -18.25 -18.82
CA SER A 415 -5.32 -19.59 -19.38
C SER A 415 -4.84 -20.63 -18.35
N PRO A 416 -5.09 -21.94 -18.56
CA PRO A 416 -4.52 -22.97 -17.70
C PRO A 416 -2.98 -22.82 -17.55
N PRO A 417 -2.42 -23.13 -16.37
CA PRO A 417 -0.98 -22.99 -16.16
C PRO A 417 -0.22 -23.98 -17.02
N THR A 418 1.01 -23.62 -17.38
CA THR A 418 1.94 -24.55 -18.04
C THR A 418 2.58 -25.50 -17.02
N SER A 419 3.16 -26.60 -17.49
CA SER A 419 3.94 -27.52 -16.64
C SER A 419 5.35 -27.00 -16.33
N LEU A 420 5.73 -25.81 -16.81
CA LEU A 420 7.10 -25.30 -16.81
C LEU A 420 7.79 -25.41 -15.45
N VAL A 421 7.13 -24.96 -14.38
CA VAL A 421 7.74 -24.96 -13.03
C VAL A 421 8.02 -26.38 -12.56
N LYS A 422 7.04 -27.29 -12.70
CA LYS A 422 7.17 -28.70 -12.33
C LYS A 422 8.25 -29.40 -13.15
N ASP A 423 8.28 -29.17 -14.47
CA ASP A 423 9.25 -29.80 -15.38
C ASP A 423 10.68 -29.32 -15.11
N ALA A 424 10.86 -28.02 -14.85
CA ALA A 424 12.14 -27.44 -14.46
C ALA A 424 12.61 -27.99 -13.10
N HIS A 425 11.72 -28.02 -12.10
CA HIS A 425 12.02 -28.57 -10.78
C HIS A 425 12.42 -30.05 -10.83
N ALA A 426 11.74 -30.85 -11.66
CA ALA A 426 12.08 -32.27 -11.86
C ALA A 426 13.50 -32.47 -12.43
N LEU A 427 14.03 -31.47 -13.14
CA LEU A 427 15.41 -31.43 -13.65
C LEU A 427 16.40 -30.74 -12.69
N GLY A 428 15.93 -30.26 -11.53
CA GLY A 428 16.73 -29.51 -10.57
C GLY A 428 17.12 -28.12 -11.05
N LEU A 429 16.26 -27.46 -11.84
CA LEU A 429 16.36 -26.05 -12.20
C LEU A 429 15.47 -25.20 -11.31
N GLU A 430 16.02 -24.15 -10.69
CA GLU A 430 15.23 -23.12 -10.02
C GLU A 430 14.44 -22.30 -11.06
N VAL A 431 13.23 -21.85 -10.74
CA VAL A 431 12.39 -21.04 -11.63
C VAL A 431 12.06 -19.71 -10.96
N TYR A 432 12.46 -18.63 -11.59
CA TYR A 432 12.17 -17.26 -11.17
C TYR A 432 11.20 -16.61 -12.17
N ALA A 433 10.17 -15.95 -11.68
CA ALA A 433 9.18 -15.27 -12.52
C ALA A 433 9.41 -13.75 -12.53
N ALA A 434 9.32 -13.12 -13.71
CA ALA A 434 9.52 -11.68 -13.89
C ALA A 434 8.28 -10.98 -14.45
N GLY A 435 8.24 -9.65 -14.31
CA GLY A 435 7.19 -8.80 -14.85
C GLY A 435 6.05 -8.51 -13.86
N PHE A 436 6.36 -8.50 -12.57
CA PHE A 436 5.43 -8.07 -11.54
C PHE A 436 5.56 -6.57 -11.30
N ALA A 437 4.41 -5.89 -11.37
CA ALA A 437 4.25 -4.48 -11.09
C ALA A 437 2.82 -4.24 -10.61
N ASN A 438 2.66 -3.34 -9.63
CA ASN A 438 1.35 -3.06 -9.04
C ASN A 438 0.55 -2.03 -9.86
N ASP A 439 1.25 -1.25 -10.70
CA ASP A 439 0.75 -0.08 -11.42
C ASP A 439 0.43 -0.37 -12.89
N ILE A 440 0.04 -1.60 -13.21
CA ILE A 440 -0.35 -2.04 -14.56
C ILE A 440 -1.71 -2.75 -14.55
N PRO A 441 -2.42 -2.81 -15.69
CA PRO A 441 -3.61 -3.65 -15.80
C PRO A 441 -3.28 -5.12 -15.52
N LEU A 442 -3.82 -5.65 -14.42
CA LEU A 442 -3.72 -7.06 -14.06
C LEU A 442 -4.76 -7.89 -14.81
N SER A 443 -4.59 -9.22 -14.81
CA SER A 443 -5.66 -10.11 -15.23
C SER A 443 -6.92 -9.87 -14.41
N TYR A 444 -8.10 -9.94 -15.04
CA TYR A 444 -9.38 -9.82 -14.33
C TYR A 444 -9.59 -10.92 -13.27
N ASN A 445 -8.82 -12.00 -13.33
CA ASN A 445 -8.79 -13.05 -12.31
C ASN A 445 -8.30 -12.55 -10.93
N TYR A 446 -7.51 -11.48 -10.89
CA TYR A 446 -6.95 -10.92 -9.65
C TYR A 446 -7.71 -9.69 -9.15
N SER A 447 -8.65 -9.15 -9.93
CA SER A 447 -9.48 -8.00 -9.52
C SER A 447 -8.68 -6.81 -8.98
N TYR A 448 -7.58 -6.50 -9.67
CA TYR A 448 -6.63 -5.44 -9.32
C TYR A 448 -5.94 -5.59 -7.96
N ASP A 449 -5.99 -6.76 -7.33
CA ASP A 449 -5.20 -7.07 -6.13
C ASP A 449 -3.82 -7.61 -6.54
N PRO A 450 -2.72 -6.83 -6.41
CA PRO A 450 -1.39 -7.29 -6.79
C PRO A 450 -0.90 -8.44 -5.90
N SER A 451 -1.28 -8.46 -4.62
CA SER A 451 -0.93 -9.53 -3.70
C SER A 451 -1.53 -10.87 -4.13
N ALA A 452 -2.77 -10.85 -4.64
CA ALA A 452 -3.39 -12.04 -5.22
C ALA A 452 -2.63 -12.58 -6.43
N GLU A 453 -2.06 -11.70 -7.26
CA GLU A 453 -1.18 -12.12 -8.37
C GLU A 453 0.07 -12.80 -7.82
N TYR A 454 0.82 -12.21 -6.89
CA TYR A 454 2.02 -12.85 -6.33
C TYR A 454 1.71 -14.24 -5.75
N LEU A 455 0.67 -14.33 -4.91
CA LEU A 455 0.24 -15.60 -4.29
C LEU A 455 -0.05 -16.69 -5.32
N GLN A 456 -0.59 -16.33 -6.50
CA GLN A 456 -0.83 -17.30 -7.58
C GLN A 456 0.44 -17.99 -8.07
N PHE A 457 1.61 -17.36 -7.94
CA PHE A 457 2.90 -17.92 -8.37
C PHE A 457 3.70 -18.57 -7.24
N ILE A 458 3.50 -18.12 -5.99
CA ILE A 458 4.32 -18.55 -4.84
C ILE A 458 3.59 -19.45 -3.84
N ASP A 459 2.26 -19.41 -3.81
CA ASP A 459 1.45 -20.13 -2.83
C ASP A 459 0.18 -20.68 -3.49
N ASN A 460 0.37 -21.60 -4.44
CA ASN A 460 -0.70 -22.39 -5.01
C ASN A 460 -0.50 -23.89 -4.72
N GLN A 461 -1.53 -24.69 -4.96
CA GLN A 461 -1.52 -26.12 -4.61
C GLN A 461 -0.66 -26.97 -5.55
N GLU A 462 -0.31 -26.46 -6.73
CA GLU A 462 0.35 -27.21 -7.79
C GLU A 462 1.86 -26.99 -7.88
N PHE A 463 2.33 -25.76 -7.63
CA PHE A 463 3.73 -25.40 -7.65
C PHE A 463 4.00 -24.09 -6.88
N SER A 464 5.26 -23.79 -6.63
CA SER A 464 5.74 -22.46 -6.25
C SER A 464 6.98 -22.14 -7.07
N VAL A 465 7.05 -20.95 -7.66
CA VAL A 465 8.31 -20.43 -8.20
C VAL A 465 9.32 -20.20 -7.06
N ASP A 466 10.62 -20.29 -7.35
CA ASP A 466 11.71 -20.10 -6.39
C ASP A 466 11.97 -18.62 -6.06
N GLY A 467 11.39 -17.70 -6.83
CA GLY A 467 11.38 -16.28 -6.52
C GLY A 467 10.71 -15.44 -7.60
N VAL A 468 10.52 -14.16 -7.29
CA VAL A 468 9.88 -13.18 -8.18
C VAL A 468 10.75 -11.94 -8.35
N LEU A 469 10.93 -11.52 -9.60
CA LEU A 469 11.57 -10.26 -9.98
C LEU A 469 10.48 -9.20 -10.17
N THR A 470 10.51 -8.17 -9.34
CA THR A 470 9.44 -7.17 -9.22
C THR A 470 9.97 -5.74 -9.13
N ASP A 471 9.12 -4.80 -9.57
CA ASP A 471 9.30 -3.36 -9.37
C ASP A 471 8.79 -2.89 -7.99
N PHE A 472 7.99 -3.72 -7.31
CA PHE A 472 7.35 -3.42 -6.01
C PHE A 472 7.74 -4.48 -4.96
N PRO A 473 9.01 -4.48 -4.51
CA PRO A 473 9.50 -5.50 -3.59
C PRO A 473 8.78 -5.53 -2.22
N PRO A 474 8.17 -4.45 -1.67
CA PRO A 474 7.37 -4.55 -0.45
C PRO A 474 6.11 -5.40 -0.61
N THR A 475 5.42 -5.32 -1.75
CA THR A 475 4.22 -6.12 -2.01
C THR A 475 4.57 -7.60 -2.17
N ALA A 476 5.65 -7.91 -2.89
CA ALA A 476 6.15 -9.28 -2.96
C ALA A 476 6.57 -9.81 -1.57
N SER A 477 7.21 -8.96 -0.76
CA SER A 477 7.59 -9.30 0.63
C SER A 477 6.37 -9.57 1.51
N GLY A 478 5.32 -8.74 1.41
CA GLY A 478 4.05 -8.95 2.08
C GLY A 478 3.35 -10.24 1.63
N ALA A 479 3.37 -10.53 0.33
CA ALA A 479 2.82 -11.79 -0.19
C ALA A 479 3.53 -13.01 0.40
N VAL A 480 4.87 -13.01 0.44
CA VAL A 480 5.68 -14.13 0.97
C VAL A 480 5.55 -14.27 2.49
N ALA A 481 5.70 -13.17 3.24
CA ALA A 481 5.86 -13.21 4.69
C ALA A 481 4.53 -13.13 5.46
N CYS A 482 3.53 -12.45 4.89
CA CYS A 482 2.26 -12.20 5.55
C CYS A 482 1.16 -13.08 4.98
N LEU A 483 0.94 -13.03 3.67
CA LEU A 483 -0.30 -13.53 3.08
C LEU A 483 -0.23 -15.01 2.68
N ALA A 484 0.95 -15.52 2.32
CA ALA A 484 1.12 -16.92 1.98
C ALA A 484 0.73 -17.84 3.15
N HIS A 485 0.09 -18.96 2.83
CA HIS A 485 -0.40 -19.98 3.74
C HIS A 485 -1.40 -19.47 4.79
N SER A 486 -1.98 -18.27 4.61
CA SER A 486 -3.04 -17.72 5.46
C SER A 486 -4.45 -18.09 4.99
N LYS A 487 -4.57 -18.66 3.79
CA LYS A 487 -5.86 -19.02 3.19
C LYS A 487 -6.57 -20.06 4.06
N GLY A 488 -7.67 -19.64 4.69
CA GLY A 488 -8.47 -20.49 5.59
C GLY A 488 -8.25 -20.23 7.08
N ASN A 489 -7.29 -19.37 7.45
CA ASN A 489 -7.19 -18.87 8.82
C ASN A 489 -8.53 -18.22 9.23
N PRO A 490 -8.95 -18.36 10.50
CA PRO A 490 -10.14 -17.68 10.99
C PRO A 490 -9.90 -16.17 10.90
N LEU A 491 -10.91 -15.43 10.45
CA LEU A 491 -10.89 -13.98 10.54
C LEU A 491 -11.08 -13.62 12.04
N PRO A 492 -10.18 -12.84 12.66
CA PRO A 492 -10.36 -12.38 14.04
C PRO A 492 -11.71 -11.67 14.20
N PRO A 493 -12.33 -11.64 15.39
CA PRO A 493 -13.52 -10.83 15.60
C PRO A 493 -13.17 -9.32 15.44
N PRO A 494 -14.09 -8.49 14.93
CA PRO A 494 -13.89 -7.04 14.92
C PRO A 494 -13.85 -6.51 16.36
N GLY A 495 -13.03 -5.50 16.61
CA GLY A 495 -12.88 -4.95 17.94
C GLY A 495 -11.76 -3.93 18.05
N LYS A 496 -11.86 -3.09 19.08
CA LYS A 496 -10.84 -2.10 19.43
C LYS A 496 -9.51 -2.81 19.68
N ASP A 497 -8.47 -2.34 18.99
CA ASP A 497 -7.11 -2.91 19.01
C ASP A 497 -6.94 -4.29 18.35
N ILE A 498 -7.97 -4.85 17.71
CA ILE A 498 -7.89 -6.12 16.95
C ILE A 498 -8.00 -5.85 15.44
N ARG A 499 -9.16 -5.40 14.98
CA ARG A 499 -9.39 -4.95 13.60
C ARG A 499 -10.71 -4.17 13.48
N PRO A 500 -10.81 -3.27 12.48
CA PRO A 500 -12.08 -2.65 12.10
C PRO A 500 -13.09 -3.67 11.55
N LEU A 501 -14.36 -3.26 11.52
CA LEU A 501 -15.41 -3.91 10.72
C LEU A 501 -15.08 -3.83 9.22
N ILE A 502 -15.29 -4.91 8.49
CA ILE A 502 -15.29 -4.92 7.02
C ILE A 502 -16.72 -4.68 6.56
N ILE A 503 -16.97 -3.51 6.02
CA ILE A 503 -18.29 -3.04 5.58
C ILE A 503 -18.28 -2.96 4.05
N THR A 504 -19.28 -3.55 3.41
CA THR A 504 -19.37 -3.47 1.95
C THR A 504 -19.79 -2.09 1.48
N HIS A 505 -19.45 -1.78 0.22
CA HIS A 505 -20.04 -0.69 -0.53
C HIS A 505 -20.80 -1.26 -1.72
N ASN A 506 -22.11 -1.44 -1.54
CA ASN A 506 -23.05 -2.11 -2.42
C ASN A 506 -22.70 -3.59 -2.68
N GLY A 507 -22.34 -4.32 -1.63
CA GLY A 507 -21.79 -5.68 -1.73
C GLY A 507 -20.34 -5.69 -2.25
N ALA A 508 -19.90 -6.80 -2.85
CA ALA A 508 -18.60 -6.90 -3.52
C ALA A 508 -18.67 -6.24 -4.91
N SER A 509 -18.96 -4.94 -4.94
CA SER A 509 -19.20 -4.15 -6.16
C SER A 509 -17.95 -4.00 -7.05
N GLY A 510 -16.78 -4.32 -6.53
CA GLY A 510 -15.53 -4.49 -7.28
C GLY A 510 -15.49 -5.75 -8.15
N MET A 511 -16.34 -6.73 -7.84
CA MET A 511 -16.39 -8.05 -8.49
C MET A 511 -17.62 -8.22 -9.39
N PHE A 512 -18.78 -7.72 -8.94
CA PHE A 512 -20.05 -7.81 -9.65
C PHE A 512 -20.75 -6.44 -9.67
N ALA A 513 -21.82 -6.31 -10.46
CA ALA A 513 -22.64 -5.10 -10.41
C ALA A 513 -23.21 -4.91 -8.99
N GLY A 514 -23.00 -3.73 -8.42
CA GLY A 514 -23.36 -3.44 -7.03
C GLY A 514 -24.86 -3.61 -6.76
N SER A 515 -25.19 -3.88 -5.50
CA SER A 515 -26.57 -4.06 -5.01
C SER A 515 -27.34 -5.22 -5.66
N THR A 516 -26.64 -6.21 -6.24
CA THR A 516 -27.23 -7.43 -6.81
C THR A 516 -27.05 -8.65 -5.91
N ASP A 517 -27.84 -9.70 -6.15
CA ASP A 517 -27.70 -10.99 -5.48
C ASP A 517 -26.27 -11.53 -5.51
N LEU A 518 -25.61 -11.53 -6.68
CA LEU A 518 -24.22 -12.00 -6.81
C LEU A 518 -23.21 -11.13 -6.06
N ALA A 519 -23.39 -9.80 -6.02
CA ALA A 519 -22.50 -8.92 -5.26
C ALA A 519 -22.58 -9.19 -3.75
N TYR A 520 -23.77 -9.45 -3.21
CA TYR A 520 -23.94 -9.78 -1.80
C TYR A 520 -23.47 -11.20 -1.47
N GLU A 521 -23.79 -12.18 -2.29
CA GLU A 521 -23.29 -13.55 -2.14
C GLU A 521 -21.77 -13.59 -2.11
N GLN A 522 -21.12 -12.84 -3.02
CA GLN A 522 -19.67 -12.72 -3.06
C GLN A 522 -19.12 -11.99 -1.82
N ALA A 523 -19.75 -10.92 -1.35
CA ALA A 523 -19.31 -10.24 -0.12
C ALA A 523 -19.41 -11.12 1.13
N ILE A 524 -20.48 -11.92 1.26
CA ILE A 524 -20.65 -12.88 2.36
C ILE A 524 -19.53 -13.93 2.30
N LYS A 525 -19.25 -14.46 1.10
CA LYS A 525 -18.16 -15.41 0.87
C LYS A 525 -16.79 -14.81 1.20
N ASP A 526 -16.61 -13.53 0.92
CA ASP A 526 -15.39 -12.77 1.21
C ASP A 526 -15.26 -12.37 2.69
N ALA A 527 -16.23 -12.77 3.53
CA ALA A 527 -16.29 -12.53 4.97
C ALA A 527 -16.40 -11.05 5.35
N ALA A 528 -17.22 -10.29 4.64
CA ALA A 528 -17.70 -9.00 5.13
C ALA A 528 -18.43 -9.18 6.47
N ASP A 529 -18.15 -8.29 7.44
CA ASP A 529 -18.87 -8.29 8.72
C ASP A 529 -20.26 -7.68 8.57
N ILE A 530 -20.39 -6.68 7.70
CA ILE A 530 -21.62 -5.94 7.41
C ILE A 530 -21.81 -5.88 5.90
N ILE A 531 -23.00 -6.28 5.45
CA ILE A 531 -23.46 -6.00 4.08
C ILE A 531 -24.43 -4.82 4.08
N ASP A 532 -24.28 -3.93 3.10
CA ASP A 532 -25.06 -2.70 2.96
C ASP A 532 -26.16 -2.79 1.90
N CYS A 533 -27.21 -1.99 2.03
CA CYS A 533 -28.24 -1.80 1.02
C CYS A 533 -28.66 -0.33 1.01
N SER A 534 -28.23 0.42 0.00
CA SER A 534 -28.78 1.75 -0.31
C SER A 534 -30.17 1.60 -0.91
N VAL A 535 -31.19 2.07 -0.19
CA VAL A 535 -32.58 1.85 -0.54
C VAL A 535 -33.06 2.94 -1.48
N ARG A 536 -33.54 2.52 -2.66
CA ARG A 536 -34.27 3.36 -3.60
C ARG A 536 -35.72 2.91 -3.70
N MET A 537 -36.56 3.83 -4.18
CA MET A 537 -37.99 3.59 -4.37
C MET A 537 -38.32 3.60 -5.87
N SER A 538 -39.14 2.64 -6.30
CA SER A 538 -39.81 2.69 -7.60
C SER A 538 -41.00 3.65 -7.57
N LYS A 539 -41.50 4.01 -8.75
CA LYS A 539 -42.70 4.86 -8.92
C LYS A 539 -43.95 4.31 -8.23
N ASP A 540 -44.07 2.98 -8.17
CA ASP A 540 -45.18 2.24 -7.56
C ASP A 540 -44.91 1.82 -6.10
N GLY A 541 -43.87 2.36 -5.47
CA GLY A 541 -43.65 2.25 -4.03
C GLY A 541 -42.88 1.01 -3.56
N VAL A 542 -42.20 0.30 -4.47
CA VAL A 542 -41.35 -0.84 -4.12
C VAL A 542 -39.97 -0.34 -3.66
N ALA A 543 -39.56 -0.74 -2.46
CA ALA A 543 -38.23 -0.49 -1.92
C ALA A 543 -37.24 -1.58 -2.36
N PHE A 544 -36.10 -1.19 -2.89
CA PHE A 544 -35.07 -2.11 -3.41
C PHE A 544 -33.66 -1.55 -3.22
N CYS A 545 -32.66 -2.44 -3.24
CA CYS A 545 -31.27 -2.05 -3.10
C CYS A 545 -30.70 -1.54 -4.42
N MET A 546 -30.17 -0.33 -4.43
CA MET A 546 -29.50 0.28 -5.57
C MET A 546 -28.61 1.44 -5.11
N HIS A 547 -27.37 1.43 -5.58
CA HIS A 547 -26.37 2.46 -5.26
C HIS A 547 -26.85 3.89 -5.50
N SER A 548 -27.57 4.18 -6.60
CA SER A 548 -28.01 5.53 -6.96
C SER A 548 -29.48 5.55 -7.39
N ALA A 549 -30.16 6.67 -7.15
CA ALA A 549 -31.49 6.91 -7.70
C ALA A 549 -31.45 7.03 -9.23
N ASP A 550 -30.34 7.50 -9.81
CA ASP A 550 -30.13 7.55 -11.26
C ASP A 550 -29.63 6.20 -11.77
N LEU A 551 -30.49 5.50 -12.50
CA LEU A 551 -30.24 4.18 -13.04
C LEU A 551 -29.40 4.20 -14.31
N SER A 552 -29.10 5.37 -14.88
CA SER A 552 -28.44 5.48 -16.19
C SER A 552 -26.99 4.98 -16.23
N ILE A 553 -26.29 4.97 -15.08
CA ILE A 553 -24.86 4.67 -15.00
C ILE A 553 -24.59 3.19 -14.69
N THR A 554 -25.39 2.59 -13.81
CA THR A 554 -25.18 1.23 -13.28
C THR A 554 -26.21 0.23 -13.79
N THR A 555 -26.95 0.58 -14.85
CA THR A 555 -27.90 -0.31 -15.52
C THR A 555 -28.03 0.02 -17.00
N THR A 556 -28.78 -0.79 -17.73
CA THR A 556 -29.17 -0.52 -19.13
C THR A 556 -30.26 0.55 -19.30
N ALA A 557 -30.58 1.35 -18.28
CA ALA A 557 -31.65 2.35 -18.34
C ALA A 557 -31.39 3.41 -19.41
N ALA A 558 -30.14 3.86 -19.56
CA ALA A 558 -29.75 4.89 -20.52
C ALA A 558 -30.15 4.55 -21.96
N THR A 559 -30.22 3.25 -22.31
CA THR A 559 -30.67 2.78 -23.63
C THR A 559 -32.16 2.44 -23.66
N ALA A 560 -32.69 1.84 -22.60
CA ALA A 560 -34.08 1.35 -22.56
C ALA A 560 -35.12 2.47 -22.31
N PHE A 561 -34.77 3.50 -21.54
CA PHE A 561 -35.71 4.52 -21.05
C PHE A 561 -35.20 5.95 -21.24
N VAL A 562 -34.39 6.21 -22.27
CA VAL A 562 -33.88 7.56 -22.60
C VAL A 562 -34.98 8.61 -22.73
N SER A 563 -36.17 8.22 -23.20
CA SER A 563 -37.34 9.10 -23.32
C SER A 563 -37.91 9.56 -21.97
N LYS A 564 -37.52 8.91 -20.87
CA LYS A 564 -37.88 9.26 -19.50
C LYS A 564 -36.76 10.01 -18.77
N ALA A 565 -35.68 10.38 -19.46
CA ALA A 565 -34.62 11.15 -18.87
C ALA A 565 -35.14 12.54 -18.42
N SER A 566 -34.77 12.94 -17.21
CA SER A 566 -35.19 14.20 -16.60
C SER A 566 -34.04 14.78 -15.77
N THR A 567 -34.14 16.06 -15.39
CA THR A 567 -33.20 16.68 -14.46
C THR A 567 -33.93 16.94 -13.14
N VAL A 568 -33.39 16.44 -12.05
CA VAL A 568 -33.91 16.64 -10.69
C VAL A 568 -32.82 17.37 -9.92
N GLN A 569 -32.94 18.70 -9.84
CA GLN A 569 -31.90 19.58 -9.28
C GLN A 569 -31.61 19.28 -7.81
N GLU A 570 -32.59 18.77 -7.06
CA GLU A 570 -32.41 18.36 -5.66
C GLU A 570 -31.54 17.11 -5.49
N ILE A 571 -31.29 16.34 -6.56
CA ILE A 571 -30.45 15.12 -6.53
C ILE A 571 -29.15 15.35 -7.30
N GLN A 572 -29.23 15.87 -8.52
CA GLN A 572 -28.06 16.18 -9.34
C GLN A 572 -28.35 17.19 -10.45
N ASN A 573 -27.29 17.87 -10.89
CA ASN A 573 -27.36 18.93 -11.90
C ASN A 573 -27.31 18.42 -13.36
N LYS A 574 -27.45 17.10 -13.58
CA LYS A 574 -27.44 16.48 -14.92
C LYS A 574 -28.70 15.68 -15.17
N SER A 575 -29.00 15.48 -16.45
CA SER A 575 -30.09 14.61 -16.87
C SER A 575 -29.79 13.16 -16.52
N GLY A 576 -30.75 12.45 -15.94
CA GLY A 576 -30.65 11.07 -15.50
C GLY A 576 -31.98 10.33 -15.68
N ILE A 577 -31.96 9.02 -15.44
CA ILE A 577 -33.17 8.18 -15.48
C ILE A 577 -33.42 7.64 -14.08
N TYR A 578 -34.40 8.22 -13.39
CA TYR A 578 -34.55 7.98 -11.97
C TYR A 578 -35.46 6.79 -11.64
N SER A 579 -35.12 6.06 -10.58
CA SER A 579 -35.87 4.90 -10.10
C SER A 579 -37.33 5.24 -9.79
N PHE A 580 -37.57 6.40 -9.19
CA PHE A 580 -38.91 6.86 -8.79
C PHE A 580 -39.79 7.32 -9.97
N ASP A 581 -39.27 7.30 -11.20
CA ASP A 581 -40.02 7.56 -12.43
C ASP A 581 -40.35 6.27 -13.22
N LEU A 582 -39.83 5.11 -12.78
CA LEU A 582 -40.08 3.79 -13.34
C LEU A 582 -40.88 2.90 -12.38
N SER A 583 -41.83 2.11 -12.89
CA SER A 583 -42.45 1.06 -12.05
C SER A 583 -41.44 -0.05 -11.74
N TRP A 584 -41.68 -0.82 -10.68
CA TRP A 584 -40.85 -1.97 -10.36
C TRP A 584 -40.78 -2.96 -11.53
N SER A 585 -41.91 -3.20 -12.20
CA SER A 585 -41.95 -4.05 -13.40
C SER A 585 -41.09 -3.51 -14.56
N GLU A 586 -40.98 -2.20 -14.74
CA GLU A 586 -40.08 -1.58 -15.72
C GLU A 586 -38.61 -1.76 -15.30
N ILE A 587 -38.30 -1.54 -14.01
CA ILE A 587 -36.94 -1.72 -13.46
C ILE A 587 -36.47 -3.17 -13.62
N GLN A 588 -37.35 -4.15 -13.42
CA GLN A 588 -37.03 -5.57 -13.61
C GLN A 588 -36.68 -5.95 -15.06
N THR A 589 -37.00 -5.11 -16.04
CA THR A 589 -36.58 -5.33 -17.44
C THR A 589 -35.14 -4.88 -17.70
N LEU A 590 -34.57 -4.06 -16.82
CA LEU A 590 -33.19 -3.59 -16.92
C LEU A 590 -32.20 -4.69 -16.55
N LYS A 591 -31.00 -4.57 -17.08
CA LYS A 591 -29.85 -5.36 -16.60
C LYS A 591 -28.99 -4.49 -15.70
N PRO A 592 -28.52 -5.01 -14.55
CA PRO A 592 -27.50 -4.32 -13.78
C PRO A 592 -26.22 -4.23 -14.62
N GLU A 593 -25.42 -3.19 -14.42
CA GLU A 593 -24.15 -2.96 -15.13
C GLU A 593 -23.05 -2.65 -14.10
N ILE A 594 -21.93 -3.38 -14.16
CA ILE A 594 -20.80 -3.13 -13.26
C ILE A 594 -20.14 -1.78 -13.55
N LEU A 595 -20.04 -0.95 -12.51
CA LEU A 595 -19.38 0.35 -12.59
C LEU A 595 -17.86 0.15 -12.67
N SER A 596 -17.21 0.83 -13.62
CA SER A 596 -15.74 0.87 -13.73
C SER A 596 -15.25 2.31 -13.53
N PRO A 597 -14.96 2.74 -12.28
CA PRO A 597 -14.68 4.15 -11.98
C PRO A 597 -13.50 4.73 -12.77
N PHE A 598 -12.52 3.88 -13.10
CA PHE A 598 -11.28 4.27 -13.78
C PHE A 598 -11.19 3.74 -15.22
N ALA A 599 -12.33 3.46 -15.87
CA ALA A 599 -12.36 2.93 -17.23
C ALA A 599 -11.63 3.82 -18.25
N GLN A 600 -11.62 5.14 -18.06
CA GLN A 600 -10.92 6.09 -18.92
C GLN A 600 -9.39 5.96 -18.83
N ALA A 601 -8.87 5.49 -17.69
CA ALA A 601 -7.45 5.20 -17.48
C ALA A 601 -7.09 3.77 -17.91
N GLY A 602 -7.99 3.04 -18.59
CA GLY A 602 -7.77 1.66 -19.02
C GLY A 602 -8.04 0.60 -17.94
N LEU A 603 -8.49 1.00 -16.74
CA LEU A 603 -8.82 0.09 -15.64
C LEU A 603 -10.32 -0.21 -15.61
N LYS A 604 -10.76 -1.14 -16.46
CA LYS A 604 -12.15 -1.62 -16.50
C LYS A 604 -12.34 -2.77 -15.53
N ARG A 605 -13.43 -2.81 -14.77
CA ARG A 605 -13.77 -4.03 -14.01
C ARG A 605 -14.17 -5.16 -14.96
N ASN A 606 -14.16 -6.39 -14.45
CA ASN A 606 -14.28 -7.63 -15.21
C ASN A 606 -15.44 -7.59 -16.25
N PRO A 607 -15.13 -7.54 -17.56
CA PRO A 607 -16.14 -7.45 -18.61
C PRO A 607 -17.02 -8.70 -18.75
N ALA A 608 -16.55 -9.89 -18.36
CA ALA A 608 -17.32 -11.13 -18.49
C ALA A 608 -18.55 -11.15 -17.57
N VAL A 609 -18.51 -10.40 -16.48
CA VAL A 609 -19.62 -10.27 -15.52
C VAL A 609 -20.34 -8.93 -15.63
N LYS A 610 -20.13 -8.21 -16.75
CA LYS A 610 -20.64 -6.85 -16.96
C LYS A 610 -22.11 -6.68 -16.54
N ASN A 611 -22.96 -7.62 -16.96
CA ASN A 611 -24.40 -7.58 -16.70
C ASN A 611 -24.89 -8.72 -15.80
N ALA A 612 -24.01 -9.29 -14.97
CA ALA A 612 -24.35 -10.41 -14.12
C ALA A 612 -25.10 -9.94 -12.85
N GLY A 613 -25.97 -10.81 -12.34
CA GLY A 613 -26.75 -10.58 -11.12
C GLY A 613 -28.18 -10.09 -11.40
N ARG A 614 -28.97 -9.99 -10.33
CA ARG A 614 -30.37 -9.53 -10.33
C ARG A 614 -30.57 -8.49 -9.25
N PHE A 615 -31.41 -7.50 -9.53
CA PHE A 615 -31.84 -6.52 -8.53
C PHE A 615 -32.55 -7.20 -7.36
N MET A 616 -32.29 -6.71 -6.16
CA MET A 616 -32.90 -7.22 -4.94
C MET A 616 -33.85 -6.20 -4.34
N THR A 617 -35.09 -6.63 -4.08
CA THR A 617 -35.98 -5.87 -3.20
C THR A 617 -35.41 -5.85 -1.77
N LEU A 618 -35.79 -4.84 -0.98
CA LEU A 618 -35.33 -4.75 0.40
C LEU A 618 -35.70 -6.01 1.22
N PRO A 619 -36.93 -6.58 1.14
CA PRO A 619 -37.24 -7.83 1.82
C PRO A 619 -36.33 -9.01 1.41
N GLN A 620 -36.03 -9.17 0.12
CA GLN A 620 -35.13 -10.23 -0.35
C GLN A 620 -33.71 -10.09 0.21
N PHE A 621 -33.20 -8.85 0.26
CA PHE A 621 -31.91 -8.55 0.88
C PHE A 621 -31.92 -8.90 2.38
N LEU A 622 -32.98 -8.50 3.10
CA LEU A 622 -33.13 -8.76 4.52
C LEU A 622 -33.20 -10.26 4.84
N ASP A 623 -33.90 -11.05 4.02
CA ASP A 623 -34.00 -12.51 4.15
C ASP A 623 -32.64 -13.18 3.88
N MET A 624 -31.94 -12.77 2.82
CA MET A 624 -30.59 -13.25 2.50
C MET A 624 -29.62 -12.96 3.64
N ALA A 625 -29.60 -11.72 4.13
CA ALA A 625 -28.74 -11.30 5.22
C ALA A 625 -28.99 -12.14 6.47
N LYS A 626 -30.26 -12.37 6.83
CA LYS A 626 -30.65 -13.17 8.00
C LYS A 626 -30.22 -14.63 7.91
N ALA A 627 -30.29 -15.20 6.72
CA ALA A 627 -29.86 -16.57 6.43
C ALA A 627 -28.32 -16.72 6.44
N SER A 628 -27.57 -15.63 6.37
CA SER A 628 -26.11 -15.63 6.30
C SER A 628 -25.43 -15.59 7.69
N ASN A 629 -24.10 -15.54 7.67
CA ASN A 629 -23.23 -15.43 8.84
C ASN A 629 -22.71 -14.01 9.10
N VAL A 630 -23.17 -12.99 8.35
CA VAL A 630 -22.78 -11.60 8.60
C VAL A 630 -23.21 -11.17 10.00
N SER A 631 -22.38 -10.32 10.63
CA SER A 631 -22.61 -9.82 11.98
C SER A 631 -23.58 -8.63 12.03
N GLY A 632 -23.82 -7.99 10.89
CA GLY A 632 -24.75 -6.87 10.80
C GLY A 632 -25.19 -6.56 9.37
N ILE A 633 -26.17 -5.65 9.28
CA ILE A 633 -26.64 -5.06 8.03
C ILE A 633 -26.59 -3.54 8.17
N LEU A 634 -26.31 -2.85 7.05
CA LEU A 634 -26.40 -1.40 6.97
C LEU A 634 -27.45 -1.03 5.92
N VAL A 635 -28.53 -0.38 6.34
CA VAL A 635 -29.58 0.09 5.43
C VAL A 635 -29.40 1.59 5.27
N ASP A 636 -29.03 2.00 4.07
CA ASP A 636 -28.78 3.41 3.76
C ASP A 636 -30.01 4.02 3.09
N ILE A 637 -30.42 5.19 3.58
CA ILE A 637 -31.60 5.92 3.13
C ILE A 637 -31.17 7.29 2.66
N GLU A 638 -31.36 7.53 1.38
CA GLU A 638 -31.02 8.79 0.71
C GLU A 638 -32.26 9.40 0.04
N ASP A 639 -32.18 10.68 -0.33
CA ASP A 639 -33.23 11.42 -1.04
C ASP A 639 -34.59 11.48 -0.32
N ALA A 640 -34.66 11.15 0.97
CA ALA A 640 -35.92 10.98 1.70
C ALA A 640 -36.84 12.23 1.66
N PRO A 641 -36.34 13.47 1.84
CA PRO A 641 -37.17 14.66 1.71
C PRO A 641 -37.79 14.82 0.31
N TYR A 642 -37.03 14.48 -0.74
CA TYR A 642 -37.50 14.56 -2.12
C TYR A 642 -38.56 13.49 -2.40
N LEU A 643 -38.30 12.24 -2.00
CA LEU A 643 -39.25 11.13 -2.13
C LEU A 643 -40.57 11.41 -1.39
N ALA A 644 -40.49 12.00 -0.20
CA ALA A 644 -41.67 12.37 0.58
C ALA A 644 -42.56 13.40 -0.15
N LYS A 645 -41.97 14.42 -0.80
CA LYS A 645 -42.70 15.38 -1.64
C LYS A 645 -43.40 14.72 -2.83
N ARG A 646 -42.87 13.60 -3.31
CA ARG A 646 -43.47 12.78 -4.38
C ARG A 646 -44.48 11.75 -3.88
N GLY A 647 -44.77 11.71 -2.57
CA GLY A 647 -45.69 10.75 -1.98
C GLY A 647 -45.10 9.35 -1.76
N LEU A 648 -43.77 9.21 -1.84
CA LEU A 648 -43.05 7.95 -1.59
C LEU A 648 -42.39 8.00 -0.20
N GLY A 649 -42.96 7.25 0.75
CA GLY A 649 -42.46 7.18 2.13
C GLY A 649 -41.37 6.13 2.30
N VAL A 650 -40.12 6.47 1.98
CA VAL A 650 -38.98 5.53 2.09
C VAL A 650 -38.70 5.15 3.55
N VAL A 651 -38.84 6.09 4.50
CA VAL A 651 -38.63 5.85 5.94
C VAL A 651 -39.64 4.84 6.48
N GLU A 652 -40.91 4.98 6.10
CA GLU A 652 -41.98 4.05 6.47
C GLU A 652 -41.78 2.69 5.80
N ALA A 653 -41.41 2.67 4.51
CA ALA A 653 -41.15 1.43 3.78
C ALA A 653 -40.01 0.63 4.43
N VAL A 654 -38.89 1.27 4.76
CA VAL A 654 -37.75 0.64 5.43
C VAL A 654 -38.12 0.18 6.84
N SER A 655 -38.73 1.05 7.65
CA SER A 655 -39.16 0.70 9.02
C SER A 655 -40.10 -0.51 9.02
N SER A 656 -41.07 -0.54 8.10
CA SER A 656 -42.00 -1.65 7.93
C SER A 656 -41.29 -2.92 7.48
N ALA A 657 -40.39 -2.85 6.51
CA ALA A 657 -39.64 -4.00 6.01
C ALA A 657 -38.78 -4.64 7.12
N LEU A 658 -38.03 -3.84 7.88
CA LEU A 658 -37.21 -4.30 9.01
C LEU A 658 -38.05 -4.97 10.10
N THR A 659 -39.20 -4.35 10.46
CA THR A 659 -40.12 -4.91 11.47
C THR A 659 -40.77 -6.20 11.00
N LYS A 660 -41.21 -6.27 9.73
CA LYS A 660 -41.80 -7.48 9.14
C LYS A 660 -40.79 -8.63 9.06
N ALA A 661 -39.55 -8.32 8.74
CA ALA A 661 -38.45 -9.28 8.76
C ALA A 661 -38.00 -9.64 10.20
N GLY A 662 -38.48 -8.94 11.24
CA GLY A 662 -38.21 -9.23 12.64
C GLY A 662 -36.86 -8.71 13.17
N TYR A 663 -36.22 -7.78 12.45
CA TYR A 663 -34.96 -7.17 12.89
C TYR A 663 -35.10 -6.27 14.13
N ASP A 664 -36.32 -5.80 14.43
CA ASP A 664 -36.65 -5.05 15.65
C ASP A 664 -36.59 -5.92 16.93
N LYS A 665 -36.58 -7.24 16.79
CA LYS A 665 -36.63 -8.22 17.89
C LYS A 665 -35.41 -9.13 17.97
N GLU A 666 -34.74 -9.35 16.84
CA GLU A 666 -33.55 -10.20 16.78
C GLU A 666 -32.30 -9.50 17.30
N THR A 667 -31.42 -10.24 17.96
CA THR A 667 -30.17 -9.71 18.53
C THR A 667 -28.91 -10.30 17.89
N LYS A 668 -29.06 -11.19 16.89
CA LYS A 668 -27.93 -11.86 16.23
C LYS A 668 -27.15 -10.89 15.33
N GLN A 669 -27.86 -10.00 14.63
CA GLN A 669 -27.28 -9.08 13.66
C GLN A 669 -27.52 -7.64 14.07
N GLN A 670 -26.45 -6.84 14.13
CA GLN A 670 -26.58 -5.41 14.40
C GLN A 670 -27.11 -4.70 13.15
N VAL A 671 -28.22 -3.98 13.33
CA VAL A 671 -28.78 -3.11 12.28
C VAL A 671 -28.18 -1.72 12.40
N TYR A 672 -27.64 -1.23 11.29
CA TYR A 672 -27.22 0.15 11.10
C TYR A 672 -28.19 0.83 10.14
N ILE A 673 -28.67 2.01 10.50
CA ILE A 673 -29.43 2.90 9.63
C ILE A 673 -28.52 4.05 9.25
N GLN A 674 -28.17 4.14 7.97
CA GLN A 674 -27.35 5.22 7.44
C GLN A 674 -28.22 6.24 6.71
N SER A 675 -27.85 7.52 6.82
CA SER A 675 -28.41 8.60 6.01
C SER A 675 -27.49 9.83 6.10
N GLU A 676 -27.48 10.66 5.07
CA GLU A 676 -26.96 12.03 5.16
C GLU A 676 -27.91 12.95 5.95
N ASP A 677 -29.19 12.58 6.06
CA ASP A 677 -30.23 13.42 6.65
C ASP A 677 -30.50 13.04 8.13
N SER A 678 -30.19 13.97 9.03
CA SER A 678 -30.40 13.85 10.48
C SER A 678 -31.87 13.67 10.88
N SER A 679 -32.82 14.15 10.08
CA SER A 679 -34.25 13.97 10.29
C SER A 679 -34.69 12.54 9.96
N VAL A 680 -34.05 11.88 8.98
CA VAL A 680 -34.20 10.43 8.73
C VAL A 680 -33.69 9.64 9.92
N LEU A 681 -32.46 9.92 10.39
CA LEU A 681 -31.89 9.23 11.55
C LEU A 681 -32.75 9.40 12.82
N SER A 682 -33.36 10.58 12.99
CA SER A 682 -34.30 10.86 14.08
C SER A 682 -35.54 9.95 14.03
N ALA A 683 -36.06 9.63 12.85
CA ALA A 683 -37.24 8.78 12.70
C ALA A 683 -36.99 7.33 13.17
N PHE A 684 -35.73 6.88 13.16
CA PHE A 684 -35.33 5.56 13.64
C PHE A 684 -34.95 5.51 15.11
N LYS A 685 -34.92 6.64 15.83
CA LYS A 685 -34.64 6.69 17.29
C LYS A 685 -35.60 5.82 18.13
N LYS A 686 -36.80 5.56 17.61
CA LYS A 686 -37.79 4.66 18.24
C LYS A 686 -37.33 3.20 18.34
N PHE A 687 -36.36 2.79 17.54
CA PHE A 687 -35.78 1.45 17.55
C PHE A 687 -34.49 1.43 18.35
N SER A 688 -34.57 1.13 19.65
CA SER A 688 -33.41 1.19 20.56
C SER A 688 -32.28 0.20 20.22
N GLY A 689 -32.59 -0.86 19.48
CA GLY A 689 -31.58 -1.84 19.02
C GLY A 689 -30.82 -1.42 17.75
N PHE A 690 -31.28 -0.38 17.04
CA PHE A 690 -30.64 0.06 15.81
C PHE A 690 -29.58 1.12 16.10
N LYS A 691 -28.47 1.06 15.37
CA LYS A 691 -27.43 2.09 15.39
C LYS A 691 -27.64 3.04 14.23
N ARG A 692 -27.50 4.34 14.47
CA ARG A 692 -27.68 5.38 13.44
C ARG A 692 -26.32 5.84 12.95
N VAL A 693 -26.15 5.99 11.65
CA VAL A 693 -24.88 6.34 11.01
C VAL A 693 -25.11 7.60 10.17
N LEU A 694 -24.42 8.69 10.49
CA LEU A 694 -24.45 9.88 9.65
C LEU A 694 -23.44 9.70 8.51
N ASN A 695 -23.90 9.77 7.26
CA ASN A 695 -23.05 9.71 6.07
C ASN A 695 -22.55 11.11 5.72
N LEU A 696 -21.24 11.32 5.74
CA LEU A 696 -20.58 12.56 5.35
C LEU A 696 -19.83 12.33 4.04
N GLU A 697 -20.49 12.64 2.93
CA GLU A 697 -19.96 12.41 1.58
C GLU A 697 -18.90 13.44 1.15
N VAL A 698 -18.97 14.64 1.75
CA VAL A 698 -18.03 15.72 1.47
C VAL A 698 -16.71 15.52 2.21
N GLU A 699 -15.61 15.93 1.56
CA GLU A 699 -14.32 15.98 2.21
C GLU A 699 -14.29 17.07 3.27
N ILE A 700 -13.86 16.73 4.48
CA ILE A 700 -13.75 17.63 5.63
C ILE A 700 -12.36 17.55 6.25
N SER A 701 -11.83 18.69 6.72
CA SER A 701 -10.54 18.75 7.40
C SER A 701 -10.62 18.47 8.91
N GLY A 702 -11.84 18.43 9.44
CA GLY A 702 -12.14 18.19 10.84
C GLY A 702 -13.61 18.50 11.15
N ALA A 703 -13.97 18.43 12.42
CA ALA A 703 -15.31 18.81 12.88
C ALA A 703 -15.21 19.72 14.11
N SER A 704 -15.99 20.81 14.10
CA SER A 704 -16.09 21.69 15.26
C SER A 704 -16.75 20.95 16.44
N LYS A 705 -16.45 21.36 17.69
CA LYS A 705 -17.08 20.76 18.87
C LYS A 705 -18.63 20.86 18.83
N PRO A 706 -19.24 22.01 18.45
CA PRO A 706 -20.67 22.10 18.19
C PRO A 706 -21.18 21.07 17.17
N SER A 707 -20.49 20.91 16.04
CA SER A 707 -20.87 19.95 15.00
C SER A 707 -20.84 18.52 15.54
N VAL A 708 -19.78 18.14 16.26
CA VAL A 708 -19.67 16.82 16.90
C VAL A 708 -20.81 16.59 17.90
N ASP A 709 -21.17 17.62 18.68
CA ASP A 709 -22.31 17.53 19.61
C ASP A 709 -23.65 17.38 18.90
N ASP A 710 -23.82 18.03 17.75
CA ASP A 710 -25.00 17.84 16.91
C ASP A 710 -25.05 16.43 16.32
N VAL A 711 -23.93 15.92 15.78
CA VAL A 711 -23.86 14.54 15.26
C VAL A 711 -24.28 13.54 16.34
N LYS A 712 -23.82 13.70 17.58
CA LYS A 712 -24.20 12.81 18.70
C LYS A 712 -25.69 12.78 19.02
N LYS A 713 -26.45 13.82 18.69
CA LYS A 713 -27.91 13.82 18.91
C LYS A 713 -28.59 12.83 17.95
N TYR A 714 -28.05 12.70 16.74
CA TYR A 714 -28.69 12.01 15.62
C TYR A 714 -28.08 10.65 15.33
N ALA A 715 -26.78 10.46 15.57
CA ALA A 715 -26.03 9.28 15.18
C ALA A 715 -25.23 8.65 16.32
N ASP A 716 -24.95 7.36 16.15
CA ASP A 716 -24.07 6.54 16.99
C ASP A 716 -22.71 6.31 16.29
N ALA A 717 -22.65 6.52 14.97
CA ALA A 717 -21.45 6.42 14.15
C ALA A 717 -21.48 7.46 13.01
N VAL A 718 -20.33 7.68 12.39
CA VAL A 718 -20.19 8.48 11.17
C VAL A 718 -19.49 7.66 10.10
N ARG A 719 -19.95 7.79 8.85
CA ARG A 719 -19.21 7.34 7.67
C ARG A 719 -18.56 8.57 7.03
N ILE A 720 -17.26 8.53 6.80
CA ILE A 720 -16.50 9.65 6.23
C ILE A 720 -15.73 9.23 4.99
N HIS A 721 -15.61 10.16 4.04
CA HIS A 721 -14.73 9.99 2.89
C HIS A 721 -13.28 9.82 3.33
N ARG A 722 -12.53 8.94 2.67
CA ARG A 722 -11.10 8.69 2.97
C ARG A 722 -10.22 9.95 2.81
N GLY A 723 -10.61 10.88 1.94
CA GLY A 723 -9.93 12.18 1.78
C GLY A 723 -10.06 13.06 3.04
N SER A 724 -11.09 12.86 3.86
CA SER A 724 -11.24 13.50 5.17
C SER A 724 -10.32 12.94 6.25
N VAL A 725 -9.52 11.92 5.92
CA VAL A 725 -8.60 11.22 6.84
C VAL A 725 -7.15 11.48 6.43
N ALA A 726 -6.78 11.09 5.22
CA ALA A 726 -5.43 11.27 4.68
C ALA A 726 -5.44 12.38 3.63
N GLN A 727 -4.74 13.48 3.90
CA GLN A 727 -4.68 14.63 3.00
C GLN A 727 -3.59 14.42 1.95
N ILE A 728 -4.01 14.39 0.68
CA ILE A 728 -3.14 14.11 -0.47
C ILE A 728 -2.89 15.40 -1.25
N ASN A 729 -1.62 15.71 -1.50
CA ASN A 729 -1.20 16.79 -2.40
C ASN A 729 -0.33 16.23 -3.53
N GLY A 730 -0.72 16.44 -4.78
CA GLY A 730 0.04 15.93 -5.93
C GLY A 730 0.33 14.42 -5.87
N TYR A 731 -0.63 13.63 -5.37
CA TYR A 731 -0.55 12.19 -5.08
C TYR A 731 0.25 11.75 -3.86
N PHE A 732 0.88 12.67 -3.12
CA PHE A 732 1.59 12.37 -1.88
C PHE A 732 0.74 12.67 -0.65
N MET A 733 0.80 11.76 0.32
CA MET A 733 0.17 11.95 1.62
C MET A 733 1.00 12.93 2.46
N THR A 734 0.38 14.02 2.90
CA THR A 734 1.08 15.10 3.62
C THR A 734 0.85 15.04 5.12
N HIS A 735 -0.37 14.75 5.56
CA HIS A 735 -0.72 14.59 6.97
C HIS A 735 -2.03 13.79 7.14
N PHE A 736 -2.24 13.27 8.34
CA PHE A 736 -3.56 12.82 8.78
C PHE A 736 -4.33 13.98 9.39
N THR A 737 -5.63 14.04 9.13
CA THR A 737 -6.54 14.97 9.81
C THR A 737 -6.83 14.50 11.24
N SER A 738 -7.43 15.37 12.04
CA SER A 738 -7.93 15.00 13.38
C SER A 738 -9.36 14.44 13.35
N THR A 739 -9.98 14.28 12.17
CA THR A 739 -11.40 13.95 12.00
C THR A 739 -11.80 12.69 12.73
N VAL A 740 -11.08 11.58 12.52
CA VAL A 740 -11.37 10.27 13.16
C VAL A 740 -11.27 10.39 14.68
N SER A 741 -10.14 10.91 15.18
CA SER A 741 -9.90 11.06 16.61
C SER A 741 -10.92 11.97 17.30
N SER A 742 -11.41 13.01 16.61
CA SER A 742 -12.39 13.97 17.14
C SER A 742 -13.76 13.32 17.35
N PHE A 743 -14.22 12.50 16.41
CA PHE A 743 -15.47 11.74 16.55
C PHE A 743 -15.35 10.61 17.59
N GLN A 744 -14.23 9.88 17.59
CA GLN A 744 -14.00 8.81 18.56
C GLN A 744 -13.89 9.34 20.00
N ALA A 745 -13.26 10.49 20.21
CA ALA A 745 -13.25 11.17 21.51
C ALA A 745 -14.66 11.53 22.01
N ALA A 746 -15.61 11.66 21.09
CA ALA A 746 -17.01 11.90 21.37
C ALA A 746 -17.83 10.60 21.55
N ASN A 747 -17.18 9.43 21.50
CA ASN A 747 -17.78 8.10 21.54
C ASN A 747 -18.70 7.81 20.34
N LEU A 748 -18.32 8.28 19.16
CA LEU A 748 -18.92 7.92 17.88
C LEU A 748 -17.97 6.97 17.15
N SER A 749 -18.50 5.86 16.62
CA SER A 749 -17.71 4.99 15.73
C SER A 749 -17.48 5.66 14.38
N VAL A 750 -16.32 5.44 13.77
CA VAL A 750 -15.94 6.07 12.49
C VAL A 750 -15.67 5.01 11.43
N PHE A 751 -16.46 5.05 10.37
CA PHE A 751 -16.31 4.19 9.19
C PHE A 751 -15.64 4.99 8.06
N VAL A 752 -14.53 4.48 7.55
CA VAL A 752 -13.70 5.16 6.52
C VAL A 752 -13.83 4.44 5.19
N GLY A 753 -14.04 5.18 4.11
CA GLY A 753 -14.03 4.61 2.77
C GLY A 753 -14.32 5.62 1.66
N VAL A 754 -14.58 5.19 0.44
CA VAL A 754 -14.62 3.79 -0.02
C VAL A 754 -13.26 3.33 -0.50
N LEU A 755 -12.76 2.20 0.03
CA LEU A 755 -11.48 1.61 -0.38
C LEU A 755 -11.65 0.77 -1.66
N LYS A 756 -10.67 0.87 -2.56
CA LYS A 756 -10.66 0.28 -3.90
C LYS A 756 -9.28 -0.27 -4.25
N ASN A 757 -9.24 -1.38 -5.01
CA ASN A 757 -7.99 -2.03 -5.40
C ASN A 757 -7.29 -1.38 -6.59
N GLU A 758 -8.05 -0.69 -7.46
CA GLU A 758 -7.49 -0.04 -8.64
C GLU A 758 -6.42 0.99 -8.23
N PHE A 759 -5.18 0.83 -8.70
CA PHE A 759 -4.04 1.64 -8.23
C PHE A 759 -4.20 3.14 -8.47
N MET A 760 -5.02 3.56 -9.44
CA MET A 760 -5.36 4.97 -9.67
C MET A 760 -6.14 5.60 -8.50
N ASN A 761 -6.72 4.78 -7.62
CA ASN A 761 -7.31 5.21 -6.37
C ASN A 761 -6.24 5.48 -5.29
N LEU A 762 -5.01 5.00 -5.43
CA LEU A 762 -4.02 5.02 -4.34
C LEU A 762 -3.04 6.19 -4.51
N GLY A 763 -2.76 6.89 -3.40
CA GLY A 763 -1.61 7.80 -3.34
C GLY A 763 -0.29 7.03 -3.41
N PHE A 764 0.80 7.72 -3.76
CA PHE A 764 2.11 7.07 -3.95
C PHE A 764 2.67 6.44 -2.67
N ASP A 765 2.32 7.00 -1.50
CA ASP A 765 2.70 6.47 -0.19
C ASP A 765 2.09 5.09 0.12
N PHE A 766 1.04 4.68 -0.62
CA PHE A 766 0.47 3.33 -0.52
C PHE A 766 1.12 2.33 -1.48
N PHE A 767 2.13 2.74 -2.24
CA PHE A 767 2.93 1.85 -3.11
C PHE A 767 2.10 1.09 -4.16
N ALA A 768 0.99 1.69 -4.62
CA ALA A 768 0.00 1.03 -5.48
C ALA A 768 -0.51 -0.32 -4.92
N ASP A 769 -0.44 -0.52 -3.60
CA ASP A 769 -0.88 -1.72 -2.90
C ASP A 769 -2.05 -1.39 -1.97
N PRO A 770 -3.28 -1.87 -2.26
CA PRO A 770 -4.46 -1.57 -1.45
C PRO A 770 -4.33 -2.09 0.00
N THR A 771 -3.48 -3.09 0.23
CA THR A 771 -3.21 -3.60 1.57
C THR A 771 -2.55 -2.53 2.45
N VAL A 772 -1.67 -1.70 1.88
CA VAL A 772 -1.00 -0.62 2.61
C VAL A 772 -2.02 0.43 3.05
N GLU A 773 -3.00 0.77 2.22
CA GLU A 773 -4.11 1.66 2.62
C GLU A 773 -4.95 1.05 3.75
N ILE A 774 -5.28 -0.24 3.67
CA ILE A 774 -6.01 -0.98 4.73
C ILE A 774 -5.23 -0.96 6.04
N VAL A 775 -3.93 -1.26 6.03
CA VAL A 775 -3.06 -1.20 7.23
C VAL A 775 -3.02 0.22 7.79
N THR A 776 -2.91 1.22 6.91
CA THR A 776 -2.86 2.63 7.31
C THR A 776 -4.11 3.04 8.08
N TYR A 777 -5.30 2.75 7.53
CA TYR A 777 -6.54 3.15 8.19
C TYR A 777 -6.89 2.29 9.41
N SER A 778 -6.47 1.03 9.45
CA SER A 778 -6.71 0.15 10.59
C SER A 778 -5.74 0.39 11.76
N SER A 779 -4.47 0.69 11.48
CA SER A 779 -3.40 0.66 12.50
C SER A 779 -2.81 2.03 12.82
N ALA A 780 -2.74 2.95 11.85
CA ALA A 780 -2.27 4.32 12.12
C ALA A 780 -3.42 5.28 12.46
N VAL A 781 -4.55 5.15 11.76
CA VAL A 781 -5.73 5.99 11.97
C VAL A 781 -6.71 5.40 13.00
N LEU A 782 -6.68 4.07 13.17
CA LEU A 782 -7.56 3.33 14.09
C LEU A 782 -9.06 3.50 13.77
N ALA A 783 -9.43 3.43 12.48
CA ALA A 783 -10.84 3.44 12.09
C ALA A 783 -11.62 2.27 12.73
N ASP A 784 -12.90 2.48 13.04
CA ASP A 784 -13.76 1.43 13.61
C ASP A 784 -14.34 0.50 12.52
N GLY A 785 -14.41 0.98 11.29
CA GLY A 785 -14.88 0.23 10.12
C GLY A 785 -14.23 0.71 8.83
N LEU A 786 -13.99 -0.22 7.91
CA LEU A 786 -13.50 0.04 6.56
C LEU A 786 -14.61 -0.28 5.56
N VAL A 787 -15.04 0.72 4.80
CA VAL A 787 -16.04 0.58 3.74
C VAL A 787 -15.32 0.31 2.43
N THR A 788 -15.59 -0.82 1.76
CA THR A 788 -14.81 -1.24 0.58
C THR A 788 -15.66 -1.91 -0.51
N ASP A 789 -15.23 -1.74 -1.76
CA ASP A 789 -15.74 -2.48 -2.92
C ASP A 789 -15.20 -3.93 -2.99
N TYR A 790 -14.11 -4.23 -2.25
CA TYR A 790 -13.34 -5.49 -2.30
C TYR A 790 -13.14 -6.09 -0.89
N PRO A 791 -14.19 -6.68 -0.26
CA PRO A 791 -14.08 -7.25 1.08
C PRO A 791 -12.99 -8.33 1.20
N ALA A 792 -12.74 -9.08 0.12
CA ALA A 792 -11.73 -10.14 0.07
C ALA A 792 -10.33 -9.64 0.42
N THR A 793 -9.93 -8.46 -0.07
CA THR A 793 -8.59 -7.90 0.14
C THR A 793 -8.38 -7.53 1.60
N ALA A 794 -9.36 -6.87 2.24
CA ALA A 794 -9.32 -6.59 3.68
C ALA A 794 -9.31 -7.88 4.51
N ALA A 795 -10.19 -8.83 4.19
CA ALA A 795 -10.28 -10.10 4.92
C ALA A 795 -9.01 -10.96 4.74
N SER A 796 -8.31 -10.86 3.61
CA SER A 796 -7.02 -11.52 3.38
C SER A 796 -5.96 -10.98 4.34
N TYR A 797 -5.83 -9.65 4.44
CA TYR A 797 -4.89 -9.02 5.37
C TYR A 797 -5.18 -9.37 6.83
N PHE A 798 -6.43 -9.26 7.28
CA PHE A 798 -6.78 -9.54 8.68
C PHE A 798 -6.73 -11.03 9.07
N ARG A 799 -6.66 -11.95 8.10
CA ARG A 799 -6.35 -13.37 8.36
C ARG A 799 -4.85 -13.66 8.47
N SER A 800 -4.03 -12.72 8.01
CA SER A 800 -2.59 -12.83 8.01
C SER A 800 -2.00 -12.53 9.39
N PRO A 801 -0.87 -13.14 9.77
CA PRO A 801 -0.15 -12.80 10.99
C PRO A 801 0.29 -11.32 11.02
N CYS A 802 0.46 -10.67 9.87
CA CYS A 802 0.87 -9.26 9.82
C CYS A 802 -0.24 -8.26 10.20
N SER A 803 -1.46 -8.74 10.44
CA SER A 803 -2.50 -7.91 11.06
C SER A 803 -2.33 -7.76 12.58
N ASP A 804 -1.59 -8.67 13.22
CA ASP A 804 -1.25 -8.56 14.64
C ASP A 804 0.12 -7.89 14.80
N MET A 805 0.12 -6.57 14.98
CA MET A 805 1.34 -5.78 15.16
C MET A 805 2.08 -6.06 16.48
N SER A 806 1.54 -6.90 17.37
CA SER A 806 2.25 -7.34 18.58
C SER A 806 3.23 -8.48 18.30
N LEU A 807 3.09 -9.17 17.17
CA LEU A 807 3.96 -10.28 16.78
C LEU A 807 5.32 -9.78 16.31
N ASN A 808 6.38 -10.45 16.77
CA ASN A 808 7.74 -10.19 16.32
C ASN A 808 8.04 -10.96 15.03
N LEU A 809 7.52 -10.45 13.91
CA LEU A 809 7.74 -11.03 12.58
C LEU A 809 9.04 -10.49 11.97
N SER A 810 9.66 -11.27 11.07
CA SER A 810 10.83 -10.81 10.31
C SER A 810 10.49 -9.71 9.30
N TYR A 811 9.21 -9.60 8.94
CA TYR A 811 8.66 -8.58 8.07
C TYR A 811 7.18 -8.36 8.40
N SER A 812 6.73 -7.11 8.29
CA SER A 812 5.33 -6.72 8.43
C SER A 812 5.00 -5.67 7.38
N ILE A 813 3.77 -5.70 6.87
CA ILE A 813 3.24 -4.60 6.05
C ILE A 813 2.98 -3.43 6.99
N LEU A 814 3.68 -2.32 6.78
CA LEU A 814 3.62 -1.14 7.65
C LEU A 814 2.64 -0.09 7.10
N PRO A 815 2.01 0.71 7.98
CA PRO A 815 1.16 1.81 7.55
C PRO A 815 1.99 2.90 6.89
N ALA A 816 1.42 3.50 5.83
CA ALA A 816 2.01 4.64 5.17
C ALA A 816 2.17 5.81 6.16
N GLN A 817 3.30 6.51 6.08
CA GLN A 817 3.64 7.62 6.98
C GLN A 817 3.54 8.95 6.22
N PRO A 818 2.61 9.85 6.60
CA PRO A 818 2.49 11.14 5.95
C PRO A 818 3.80 11.92 5.97
N GLY A 819 4.12 12.55 4.84
CA GLY A 819 5.34 13.36 4.69
C GLY A 819 6.62 12.56 4.42
N ALA A 820 6.60 11.23 4.55
CA ALA A 820 7.81 10.42 4.38
C ALA A 820 8.44 10.57 2.99
N LEU A 821 7.62 10.51 1.93
CA LEU A 821 8.09 10.70 0.55
C LEU A 821 8.21 12.17 0.15
N VAL A 822 7.34 13.02 0.69
CA VAL A 822 7.36 14.48 0.49
C VAL A 822 8.72 15.07 0.86
N ASN A 823 9.30 14.61 1.97
CA ASN A 823 10.59 15.10 2.47
C ASN A 823 11.78 14.69 1.60
N LEU A 824 11.59 13.76 0.65
CA LEU A 824 12.61 13.34 -0.32
C LEU A 824 12.54 14.13 -1.63
N ALA A 825 11.43 14.84 -1.87
CA ALA A 825 11.24 15.61 -3.09
C ALA A 825 12.15 16.84 -3.10
N ALA A 826 12.66 17.19 -4.29
CA ALA A 826 13.43 18.41 -4.45
C ALA A 826 12.58 19.67 -4.15
N PRO A 827 13.18 20.77 -3.66
CA PRO A 827 12.44 22.00 -3.41
C PRO A 827 11.70 22.49 -4.67
N GLY A 828 10.39 22.69 -4.57
CA GLY A 828 9.54 23.12 -5.69
C GLY A 828 9.09 22.00 -6.65
N ALA A 829 9.47 20.74 -6.42
CA ALA A 829 9.01 19.61 -7.24
C ALA A 829 7.55 19.19 -6.93
N LEU A 830 7.05 19.53 -5.75
CA LEU A 830 5.69 19.22 -5.35
C LEU A 830 4.68 20.23 -5.89
N ALA A 831 3.47 19.74 -6.18
CA ALA A 831 2.35 20.61 -6.53
C ALA A 831 2.08 21.64 -5.41
N PRO A 832 1.62 22.86 -5.75
CA PRO A 832 1.17 23.82 -4.75
C PRO A 832 0.15 23.18 -3.82
N ALA A 833 0.29 23.40 -2.52
CA ALA A 833 -0.65 22.85 -1.54
C ALA A 833 -2.07 23.26 -1.89
N ALA A 834 -2.97 22.27 -2.01
CA ALA A 834 -4.39 22.55 -2.10
C ALA A 834 -4.87 23.26 -0.82
N GLY A 835 -5.89 24.11 -0.96
CA GLY A 835 -6.57 24.66 0.21
C GLY A 835 -7.14 23.54 1.08
N PRO A 836 -7.17 23.70 2.42
CA PRO A 836 -7.73 22.67 3.29
C PRO A 836 -9.20 22.44 2.96
N ALA A 837 -9.64 21.19 3.06
CA ALA A 837 -11.06 20.86 3.02
C ALA A 837 -11.85 21.67 4.09
N PRO A 838 -13.13 21.97 3.88
CA PRO A 838 -13.93 22.71 4.87
C PRO A 838 -14.00 21.98 6.22
N LEU A 839 -14.18 22.74 7.29
CA LEU A 839 -14.52 22.17 8.59
C LEU A 839 -16.01 21.78 8.56
N LEU A 840 -16.38 20.66 9.18
CA LEU A 840 -17.79 20.32 9.38
C LEU A 840 -18.41 21.33 10.35
N GLU A 841 -19.44 22.05 9.92
CA GLU A 841 -20.18 23.05 10.70
C GLU A 841 -21.56 22.52 11.16
N PRO A 842 -22.17 23.09 12.21
CA PRO A 842 -23.49 22.66 12.69
C PRO A 842 -24.60 22.65 11.63
N THR A 843 -24.53 23.60 10.70
CA THR A 843 -25.50 23.71 9.59
C THR A 843 -25.42 22.57 8.60
N ASP A 844 -24.29 21.85 8.57
CA ASP A 844 -24.07 20.71 7.68
C ASP A 844 -24.59 19.40 8.30
N VAL A 845 -25.06 19.44 9.56
CA VAL A 845 -25.50 18.27 10.31
C VAL A 845 -27.00 18.28 10.57
N VAL A 846 -27.61 19.46 10.75
CA VAL A 846 -29.00 19.58 11.20
C VAL A 846 -29.92 19.92 10.04
N ASP A 847 -30.77 18.96 9.68
CA ASP A 847 -31.70 19.06 8.56
C ASP A 847 -33.11 19.51 9.01
N PRO A 848 -33.87 20.13 8.10
CA PRO A 848 -35.29 20.38 8.32
C PRO A 848 -36.08 19.08 8.56
N PRO A 849 -37.21 19.14 9.29
CA PRO A 849 -38.09 17.98 9.44
C PRO A 849 -38.58 17.41 8.10
N LEU A 850 -38.68 16.08 8.02
CA LEU A 850 -39.21 15.40 6.84
C LEU A 850 -40.62 15.91 6.47
N PRO A 851 -40.89 16.17 5.18
CA PRO A 851 -42.23 16.46 4.70
C PRO A 851 -43.22 15.31 5.00
N PRO A 852 -44.49 15.60 5.30
CA PRO A 852 -45.49 14.55 5.49
C PRO A 852 -45.78 13.83 4.17
N VAL A 853 -45.76 12.50 4.21
CA VAL A 853 -46.10 11.67 3.05
C VAL A 853 -47.62 11.57 2.94
N LYS A 854 -48.22 12.10 1.86
CA LYS A 854 -49.61 11.78 1.50
C LYS A 854 -49.61 10.38 0.89
N ALA A 855 -50.07 9.39 1.65
CA ALA A 855 -49.90 7.98 1.33
C ALA A 855 -50.52 7.61 -0.04
N VAL A 856 -49.69 7.10 -0.96
CA VAL A 856 -50.15 6.20 -2.02
C VAL A 856 -50.10 4.79 -1.44
N ILE A 857 -51.17 4.38 -0.76
CA ILE A 857 -51.34 3.01 -0.33
C ILE A 857 -51.70 2.19 -1.57
N THR A 858 -50.81 1.31 -2.02
CA THR A 858 -51.22 0.13 -2.79
C THR A 858 -51.23 -1.07 -1.85
N ALA A 859 -52.42 -1.63 -1.71
CA ALA A 859 -52.68 -2.88 -0.98
C ALA A 859 -51.90 -4.04 -1.60
N ASP A 860 -51.47 -4.95 -0.72
CA ASP A 860 -50.99 -6.32 -0.95
C ASP A 860 -50.77 -6.74 -2.42
N ALA A 861 -49.50 -6.92 -2.80
CA ALA A 861 -49.17 -7.76 -3.95
C ALA A 861 -49.60 -9.21 -3.62
N PRO A 862 -50.33 -9.91 -4.51
CA PRO A 862 -50.84 -11.25 -4.21
C PRO A 862 -49.70 -12.27 -4.17
N ALA A 863 -49.82 -13.21 -3.24
CA ALA A 863 -48.93 -14.37 -3.10
C ALA A 863 -48.84 -15.17 -4.42
N PRO A 864 -47.70 -15.83 -4.71
CA PRO A 864 -47.59 -16.70 -5.86
C PRO A 864 -48.55 -17.89 -5.70
N THR A 865 -49.54 -17.99 -6.58
CA THR A 865 -50.45 -19.14 -6.64
C THR A 865 -49.67 -20.41 -6.95
N GLY A 866 -49.92 -21.43 -6.14
CA GLY A 866 -49.28 -22.73 -6.22
C GLY A 866 -49.50 -23.49 -7.53
N ALA A 867 -48.64 -24.49 -7.69
CA ALA A 867 -48.61 -25.45 -8.78
C ALA A 867 -50.00 -26.03 -9.11
N ALA A 868 -50.32 -26.06 -10.40
CA ALA A 868 -51.32 -26.96 -10.96
C ALA A 868 -50.56 -28.12 -11.64
N ASP A 869 -50.67 -29.30 -11.04
CA ASP A 869 -50.39 -30.58 -11.65
C ASP A 869 -51.14 -30.70 -12.98
N ASN A 870 -50.44 -31.13 -14.03
CA ASN A 870 -51.05 -31.81 -15.16
C ASN A 870 -50.14 -32.97 -15.58
N THR A 871 -50.33 -34.09 -14.89
CA THR A 871 -49.92 -35.41 -15.39
C THR A 871 -50.88 -35.84 -16.50
N THR A 872 -50.39 -35.98 -17.72
CA THR A 872 -51.01 -36.86 -18.73
C THR A 872 -49.95 -37.73 -19.39
N SER A 873 -49.88 -38.96 -18.87
CA SER A 873 -49.67 -40.24 -19.56
C SER A 873 -48.77 -40.26 -20.81
N ALA A 874 -47.56 -40.77 -20.62
CA ALA A 874 -46.74 -41.33 -21.68
C ALA A 874 -47.35 -42.65 -22.21
N ALA A 875 -47.53 -42.73 -23.53
CA ALA A 875 -47.61 -43.97 -24.29
C ALA A 875 -46.27 -44.19 -25.00
N GLY A 876 -45.73 -45.39 -24.89
CA GLY A 876 -44.35 -45.70 -25.23
C GLY A 876 -44.08 -46.02 -26.70
N SER A 877 -42.78 -46.21 -26.98
CA SER A 877 -42.30 -47.16 -27.97
C SER A 877 -40.85 -47.55 -27.67
N ASN A 878 -40.65 -48.87 -27.58
CA ASN A 878 -39.41 -49.61 -27.32
C ASN A 878 -38.27 -49.35 -28.31
N ALA A 879 -37.03 -49.44 -27.80
CA ALA A 879 -35.93 -50.32 -28.24
C ALA A 879 -34.65 -49.89 -27.48
N GLY A 880 -33.73 -50.71 -26.98
CA GLY A 880 -33.53 -52.14 -27.03
C GLY A 880 -32.27 -52.49 -26.21
N ARG A 881 -32.43 -53.47 -25.31
CA ARG A 881 -31.51 -54.54 -24.88
C ARG A 881 -29.98 -54.36 -24.72
N ASN A 882 -29.53 -55.00 -23.62
CA ASN A 882 -28.23 -55.60 -23.25
C ASN A 882 -27.37 -54.73 -22.33
N GLY A 883 -26.95 -55.14 -21.13
CA GLY A 883 -26.88 -56.45 -20.49
C GLY A 883 -25.45 -56.74 -20.03
N ILE A 884 -25.31 -57.27 -18.80
CA ILE A 884 -24.14 -57.85 -18.08
C ILE A 884 -23.68 -56.94 -16.90
N LEU A 885 -23.89 -57.21 -15.60
CA LEU A 885 -23.72 -58.34 -14.65
C LEU A 885 -22.48 -58.21 -13.75
N GLY A 886 -22.71 -58.23 -12.42
CA GLY A 886 -21.86 -58.82 -11.37
C GLY A 886 -20.92 -57.85 -10.64
N ALA A 887 -21.25 -57.41 -9.40
CA ALA A 887 -20.95 -58.06 -8.11
C ALA A 887 -19.50 -57.80 -7.63
N ALA A 888 -19.14 -57.59 -6.36
CA ALA A 888 -19.79 -57.38 -5.07
C ALA A 888 -18.65 -57.06 -4.07
N ALA A 889 -18.91 -56.32 -2.99
CA ALA A 889 -18.40 -56.62 -1.63
C ALA A 889 -18.75 -55.47 -0.65
N ALA A 890 -19.42 -55.86 0.43
CA ALA A 890 -19.77 -55.07 1.60
C ALA A 890 -18.78 -55.30 2.75
N VAL A 891 -18.70 -54.37 3.72
CA VAL A 891 -18.58 -54.55 5.20
C VAL A 891 -18.83 -53.14 5.83
N ALA A 892 -20.00 -52.84 6.39
CA ALA A 892 -20.44 -52.88 7.81
C ALA A 892 -19.72 -51.84 8.73
N LEU A 893 -20.38 -50.75 9.19
CA LEU A 893 -21.38 -50.56 10.27
C LEU A 893 -20.80 -50.32 11.69
N LEU A 894 -20.86 -49.04 12.10
CA LEU A 894 -21.30 -48.43 13.39
C LEU A 894 -21.20 -49.20 14.72
N SER A 895 -20.69 -48.53 15.77
CA SER A 895 -21.51 -48.09 16.93
C SER A 895 -20.71 -47.33 18.01
N LEU A 896 -21.45 -46.42 18.68
CA LEU A 896 -21.08 -45.53 19.79
C LEU A 896 -20.82 -46.26 21.14
N GLY A 897 -20.14 -45.57 22.08
CA GLY A 897 -20.51 -45.65 23.50
C GLY A 897 -19.44 -45.39 24.59
N PHE A 898 -19.33 -44.13 25.02
CA PHE A 898 -19.28 -43.60 26.41
C PHE A 898 -18.29 -44.02 27.53
N LEU A 899 -18.04 -42.99 28.38
CA LEU A 899 -17.64 -42.93 29.81
C LEU A 899 -16.11 -42.96 30.08
N HIS A 900 -15.47 -41.98 30.72
CA HIS A 900 -15.82 -41.07 31.83
C HIS A 900 -15.20 -39.67 31.70
#